data_AF-A0A5C1M9K8-F1
#
_entry.id   AF-A0A5C1M9K8-F1
#
_cell.length_a   1.000
_cell.length_b   1.000
_cell.length_c   1.000
_cell.angle_alpha   90.00
_cell.angle_beta   90.00
_cell.angle_gamma   90.00
#
_symmetry.space_group_name_H-M   'P 1'
#
loop_
_entity.id
_entity.type
_entity.pdbx_description
1 polymer ?
#
loop_
_entity_poly.entity_id
_entity_poly.type
_entity_poly.pdbx_seq_one_letter_code
_entity_poly.pdbx_strand_id
1 'polypeptide(L)'
;MNWWIPLVRLFLIGWIGLGLALPATAADIDPVNAPKTAALREIVFIDAAVQDARVLADGVRPGLEVVRLKAGGDGMAQIGAVLADRRDLKAIHIVSHGEPGMVFLGAGLLSTERLEGYDPQMKIIGRSLQKGGNILLYGCSVARGPLGQRFIAKLATATGAAVAASVDATGSAGHHGNWVLEQQSGAIDTPVAFTAKAQTAYPHVLSTFDFSSFSGDNKQTVDGVTVTVATDSGGSLSASSGYVVDTSNSGTYIRFTFSQPVNISSFNVGFASNSGAVSAFTIQGSNGATTYTYSATPGYSDLYSGGAPTYTVTPSGWGPVTSVKVARTGGSGTVTFTADTIVFTAADIAPSLSATGGTPTFVQGSTTGADLYGTVAANTNNVPQAQTFTGATFTVTNVADATEYLTIGGTAIPLTAGSGTIGSGGNYTVSLSGGTATVTLTNLGRDNSGMAALVNEAAYKNTAAAVTTGDRVVTLVNVTDSGSTSNSTTVSLAATVTVSTGTIGSALYTFDTNTSGTAFADGTISGYDTGTTGNPIIYTLNGHVSPLQITLAPSDSKAGSSQNLIGDVWGDGGDALSADPSATAPTEIKFAFANSATFDFQSITIGNNDNAYSGGTLTLTFTTDKGQWTATSPLGSYMMSEPNFSNTYNIGDELASDIFAGVKWVTITAASGTLDFNINTLVINNITPPNLPAVTAISPANGPVSGGTAVTITGTKFTGATSVRFGGVAAGSFSVDSATQITATSPAGSAGAVHITVTTPNGTSATSSADQFTYAAVPTVTAVSPTSGPTAGGTSVTITGTNLTGATSVMFGTTAATGITVNSATQITATAPAGSLGTVDVTVTTAGGTSVTSSSDQFIYKASQTITFNNPGDQNFGTTPPLNATASSGLTVTFSSSTTGVCTVTTGGP
;
A
#
# COMPACT_ATOMS: atom_id res chain seq x y z
N MET A 1 -2.00 60.32 17.26
CA MET A 1 -0.79 61.13 17.51
C MET A 1 0.43 60.25 17.23
N ASN A 2 1.14 60.60 16.15
CA ASN A 2 2.49 60.27 15.64
C ASN A 2 3.12 58.91 16.00
N TRP A 3 3.29 57.95 15.07
CA TRP A 3 4.11 57.85 13.83
C TRP A 3 5.58 57.42 14.04
N TRP A 4 5.93 56.32 13.35
CA TRP A 4 7.19 55.99 12.62
C TRP A 4 8.18 54.91 13.12
N ILE A 5 8.28 53.84 12.29
CA ILE A 5 9.52 53.14 11.88
C ILE A 5 10.04 53.89 10.63
N PRO A 6 11.36 53.92 10.27
CA PRO A 6 11.84 52.96 9.25
C PRO A 6 13.37 52.61 9.20
N LEU A 7 13.63 51.42 8.59
CA LEU A 7 14.67 51.07 7.58
C LEU A 7 16.19 50.94 7.88
N VAL A 8 16.64 49.66 7.81
CA VAL A 8 17.63 49.05 6.89
C VAL A 8 18.94 49.80 6.57
N ARG A 9 20.09 49.12 6.75
CA ARG A 9 21.20 49.10 5.77
C ARG A 9 22.04 47.82 5.81
N LEU A 10 22.21 47.26 4.61
CA LEU A 10 23.02 46.14 4.17
C LEU A 10 24.47 46.59 3.93
N PHE A 11 25.49 45.79 4.28
CA PHE A 11 26.81 45.82 3.61
C PHE A 11 27.51 44.45 3.72
N LEU A 12 27.76 43.82 2.57
CA LEU A 12 28.79 42.80 2.35
C LEU A 12 30.12 43.49 2.02
N ILE A 13 31.26 42.90 2.39
CA ILE A 13 32.48 42.71 1.57
C ILE A 13 33.54 41.94 2.38
N GLY A 14 34.04 40.83 1.80
CA GLY A 14 35.48 40.62 1.56
C GLY A 14 36.38 39.99 2.63
N TRP A 15 36.64 38.70 2.47
CA TRP A 15 37.75 37.89 3.03
C TRP A 15 39.17 38.47 2.83
N ILE A 16 40.07 38.26 3.83
CA ILE A 16 41.45 37.74 3.69
C ILE A 16 41.77 36.94 4.98
N GLY A 17 42.27 35.70 4.84
CA GLY A 17 42.64 34.83 5.95
C GLY A 17 44.13 34.85 6.33
N LEU A 18 44.43 34.43 7.56
CA LEU A 18 45.60 33.59 7.89
C LEU A 18 45.39 32.97 9.27
N GLY A 19 45.64 31.67 9.37
CA GLY A 19 45.25 30.83 10.50
C GLY A 19 46.12 30.94 11.75
N LEU A 20 45.48 30.72 12.88
CA LEU A 20 46.07 30.08 14.06
C LEU A 20 45.06 29.08 14.62
N ALA A 21 45.51 27.84 14.79
CA ALA A 21 44.76 26.76 15.38
C ALA A 21 44.56 26.98 16.88
N LEU A 22 43.31 26.84 17.35
CA LEU A 22 42.93 26.68 18.75
C LEU A 22 41.94 25.49 18.84
N PRO A 23 41.92 24.77 19.98
CA PRO A 23 41.36 23.42 20.07
C PRO A 23 39.84 23.42 20.01
N ALA A 24 39.30 22.30 19.52
CA ALA A 24 37.86 22.05 19.37
C ALA A 24 37.11 22.30 20.69
N THR A 25 36.27 23.32 20.70
CA THR A 25 35.25 23.54 21.71
C THR A 25 34.03 22.67 21.40
N ALA A 26 33.48 22.07 22.45
CA ALA A 26 32.21 21.36 22.45
C ALA A 26 31.11 22.16 21.72
N ALA A 27 30.42 21.51 20.78
CA ALA A 27 29.24 22.05 20.13
C ALA A 27 28.17 20.96 19.96
N ASP A 28 26.96 21.32 20.40
CA ASP A 28 25.62 20.81 20.11
C ASP A 28 25.26 19.34 20.40
N ILE A 29 24.74 19.15 21.60
CA ILE A 29 23.67 18.20 21.89
C ILE A 29 22.40 19.04 22.04
N ASP A 30 21.47 18.93 21.09
CA ASP A 30 20.23 19.72 21.04
C ASP A 30 19.20 19.14 22.03
N PRO A 31 18.83 19.83 23.13
CA PRO A 31 17.82 19.37 24.07
C PRO A 31 16.46 19.99 23.69
N VAL A 32 15.50 19.16 23.24
CA VAL A 32 14.13 19.63 23.03
C VAL A 32 13.53 20.03 24.38
N ASN A 33 13.21 21.33 24.50
CA ASN A 33 12.68 21.98 25.70
C ASN A 33 11.39 21.32 26.24
N ALA A 34 11.52 20.63 27.38
CA ALA A 34 10.45 20.43 28.35
C ALA A 34 10.74 21.29 29.60
N PRO A 35 9.71 21.81 30.31
CA PRO A 35 9.93 22.71 31.43
C PRO A 35 10.70 22.02 32.57
N LYS A 36 11.75 22.69 33.05
CA LYS A 36 12.60 22.28 34.17
C LYS A 36 11.80 22.26 35.47
N THR A 37 11.16 21.13 35.79
CA THR A 37 10.42 20.92 37.05
C THR A 37 10.56 19.47 37.53
N ALA A 38 11.01 19.31 38.78
CA ALA A 38 11.21 18.07 39.56
C ALA A 38 12.16 17.01 38.95
N ALA A 39 13.26 16.71 39.65
CA ALA A 39 14.30 15.77 39.22
C ALA A 39 13.72 14.41 38.79
N LEU A 40 13.83 14.09 37.50
CA LEU A 40 13.56 12.76 36.94
C LEU A 40 14.51 11.77 37.64
N ARG A 41 13.96 10.71 38.25
CA ARG A 41 14.73 9.72 39.03
C ARG A 41 15.17 8.50 38.22
N GLU A 42 14.75 8.38 36.96
CA GLU A 42 15.01 7.23 36.10
C GLU A 42 15.42 7.73 34.70
N ILE A 43 16.37 7.04 34.06
CA ILE A 43 16.88 7.37 32.72
C ILE A 43 16.87 6.13 31.83
N VAL A 44 16.53 6.31 30.55
CA VAL A 44 16.48 5.27 29.52
C VAL A 44 17.46 5.60 28.41
N PHE A 45 18.41 4.70 28.21
CA PHE A 45 19.28 4.68 27.05
C PHE A 45 18.71 3.74 26.00
N ILE A 46 18.48 4.24 24.79
CA ILE A 46 18.00 3.45 23.66
C ILE A 46 19.08 3.46 22.58
N ASP A 47 19.55 2.28 22.22
CA ASP A 47 20.53 2.13 21.16
C ASP A 47 19.94 2.49 19.78
N ALA A 48 20.70 3.21 18.95
CA ALA A 48 20.25 3.56 17.60
C ALA A 48 20.17 2.35 16.66
N ALA A 49 20.86 1.25 16.96
CA ALA A 49 20.74 0.00 16.22
C ALA A 49 19.43 -0.72 16.55
N VAL A 50 18.74 -0.38 17.64
CA VAL A 50 17.43 -0.96 17.94
C VAL A 50 16.42 -0.48 16.90
N GLN A 51 15.84 -1.44 16.21
CA GLN A 51 14.82 -1.19 15.21
C GLN A 51 13.61 -0.47 15.83
N ASP A 52 13.06 0.51 15.11
CA ASP A 52 11.97 1.36 15.58
C ASP A 52 12.19 1.95 16.99
N ALA A 53 13.44 2.29 17.31
CA ALA A 53 13.82 2.98 18.55
C ALA A 53 12.97 4.23 18.84
N ARG A 54 12.30 4.80 17.83
CA ARG A 54 11.33 5.89 18.01
C ARG A 54 10.03 5.48 18.66
N VAL A 55 9.47 4.33 18.28
CA VAL A 55 8.27 3.79 18.94
C VAL A 55 8.58 3.53 20.42
N LEU A 56 9.77 3.01 20.72
CA LEU A 56 10.21 2.80 22.09
C LEU A 56 10.45 4.12 22.83
N ALA A 57 11.13 5.09 22.21
CA ALA A 57 11.38 6.41 22.80
C ALA A 57 10.07 7.16 23.12
N ASP A 58 9.12 7.19 22.18
CA ASP A 58 7.81 7.83 22.36
C ASP A 58 6.91 7.05 23.34
N GLY A 59 7.23 5.77 23.54
CA GLY A 59 6.52 4.82 24.39
C GLY A 59 7.05 4.69 25.82
N VAL A 60 8.13 5.41 26.16
CA VAL A 60 8.67 5.46 27.53
C VAL A 60 7.64 6.05 28.50
N ARG A 61 7.58 5.50 29.72
CA ARG A 61 6.68 6.02 30.76
C ARG A 61 6.91 7.53 30.99
N PRO A 62 5.85 8.31 31.23
CA PRO A 62 5.98 9.72 31.57
C PRO A 62 6.90 9.93 32.79
N GLY A 63 7.80 10.93 32.72
CA GLY A 63 8.69 11.27 33.83
C GLY A 63 10.03 10.51 33.85
N LEU A 64 10.39 9.81 32.78
CA LEU A 64 11.72 9.25 32.56
C LEU A 64 12.50 10.12 31.58
N GLU A 65 13.81 10.27 31.82
CA GLU A 65 14.70 10.89 30.84
C GLU A 65 15.03 9.89 29.72
N VAL A 66 14.96 10.31 28.46
CA VAL A 66 15.25 9.44 27.30
C VAL A 66 16.50 9.94 26.57
N VAL A 67 17.47 9.05 26.39
CA VAL A 67 18.73 9.33 25.69
C VAL A 67 18.93 8.29 24.59
N ARG A 68 19.21 8.76 23.38
CA ARG A 68 19.59 7.88 22.26
C ARG A 68 21.09 7.77 22.13
N LEU A 69 21.60 6.54 22.03
CA LEU A 69 23.00 6.28 21.74
C LEU A 69 23.24 6.33 20.23
N LYS A 70 24.38 6.88 19.82
CA LYS A 70 24.76 6.96 18.40
C LYS A 70 25.38 5.63 17.95
N ALA A 71 24.94 5.12 16.80
CA ALA A 71 25.37 3.83 16.24
C ALA A 71 26.89 3.73 15.96
N GLY A 72 27.55 4.84 15.62
CA GLY A 72 28.98 4.84 15.26
C GLY A 72 29.96 5.05 16.42
N GLY A 73 29.49 5.30 17.64
CA GLY A 73 30.33 5.54 18.81
C GLY A 73 30.26 4.41 19.84
N ASP A 74 31.27 4.28 20.69
CA ASP A 74 31.22 3.35 21.82
C ASP A 74 30.08 3.77 22.78
N GLY A 75 29.05 2.93 22.90
CA GLY A 75 27.87 3.21 23.71
C GLY A 75 28.18 3.32 25.20
N MET A 76 29.18 2.59 25.71
CA MET A 76 29.56 2.68 27.12
C MET A 76 30.23 4.02 27.45
N ALA A 77 31.06 4.53 26.54
CA ALA A 77 31.62 5.87 26.66
C ALA A 77 30.52 6.95 26.62
N GLN A 78 29.52 6.80 25.75
CA GLN A 78 28.38 7.71 25.66
C GLN A 78 27.52 7.70 26.94
N ILE A 79 27.18 6.52 27.45
CA ILE A 79 26.46 6.37 28.73
C ILE A 79 27.26 7.01 29.85
N GLY A 80 28.56 6.76 29.93
CA GLY A 80 29.44 7.35 30.94
C GLY A 80 29.47 8.88 30.88
N ALA A 81 29.56 9.46 29.67
CA ALA A 81 29.56 10.90 29.47
C ALA A 81 28.24 11.55 29.93
N VAL A 82 27.11 10.92 29.62
CA VAL A 82 25.79 11.37 30.09
C VAL A 82 25.72 11.24 31.62
N LEU A 83 26.10 10.11 32.20
CA LEU A 83 25.94 9.88 33.64
C LEU A 83 26.97 10.62 34.52
N ALA A 84 28.02 11.22 33.94
CA ALA A 84 29.10 11.88 34.67
C ALA A 84 28.61 12.89 35.73
N ASP A 85 27.57 13.65 35.40
CA ASP A 85 27.00 14.71 36.27
C ASP A 85 25.66 14.31 36.91
N ARG A 86 25.17 13.08 36.70
CA ARG A 86 23.91 12.59 37.28
C ARG A 86 24.15 11.90 38.61
N ARG A 87 23.25 12.09 39.58
CA ARG A 87 23.30 11.49 40.92
C ARG A 87 21.90 11.07 41.36
N ASP A 88 21.82 10.19 42.34
CA ASP A 88 20.58 9.74 42.98
C ASP A 88 19.52 9.14 42.04
N LEU A 89 19.96 8.54 40.93
CA LEU A 89 19.07 7.81 40.03
C LEU A 89 18.54 6.55 40.72
N LYS A 90 17.23 6.36 40.70
CA LYS A 90 16.57 5.12 41.12
C LYS A 90 16.88 3.99 40.15
N ALA A 91 16.87 4.25 38.85
CA ALA A 91 17.19 3.24 37.86
C ALA A 91 17.79 3.78 36.56
N ILE A 92 18.58 2.90 35.93
CA ILE A 92 19.08 3.07 34.56
C ILE A 92 18.50 1.93 33.71
N HIS A 93 17.84 2.30 32.63
CA HIS A 93 17.28 1.39 31.65
C HIS A 93 18.17 1.42 30.40
N ILE A 94 18.58 0.26 29.90
CA ILE A 94 19.42 0.16 28.70
C ILE A 94 18.73 -0.77 27.71
N VAL A 95 18.40 -0.23 26.54
CA VAL A 95 17.62 -0.90 25.51
C VAL A 95 18.49 -1.09 24.30
N SER A 96 18.71 -2.35 23.93
CA SER A 96 19.74 -2.77 22.99
C SER A 96 19.43 -4.16 22.46
N HIS A 97 20.03 -4.54 21.34
CA HIS A 97 20.10 -5.97 21.03
C HIS A 97 20.98 -6.70 22.06
N GLY A 98 20.75 -8.00 22.24
CA GLY A 98 21.46 -8.80 23.24
C GLY A 98 21.55 -10.27 22.86
N GLU A 99 22.49 -10.96 23.52
CA GLU A 99 22.72 -12.40 23.45
C GLU A 99 23.18 -12.91 24.83
N PRO A 100 23.18 -14.22 25.11
CA PRO A 100 23.65 -14.77 26.39
C PRO A 100 25.01 -14.21 26.85
N GLY A 101 24.99 -13.33 27.85
CA GLY A 101 26.17 -12.70 28.44
C GLY A 101 26.69 -11.43 27.75
N MET A 102 25.91 -10.85 26.82
CA MET A 102 26.35 -9.75 25.95
C MET A 102 25.24 -8.72 25.68
N VAL A 103 25.64 -7.44 25.57
CA VAL A 103 24.77 -6.33 25.13
C VAL A 103 25.53 -5.45 24.12
N PHE A 104 24.87 -5.05 23.03
CA PHE A 104 25.46 -4.30 21.92
C PHE A 104 25.14 -2.80 21.97
N LEU A 105 26.09 -1.96 22.39
CA LEU A 105 25.87 -0.53 22.64
C LEU A 105 26.67 0.34 21.67
N GLY A 106 25.98 0.89 20.67
CA GLY A 106 26.53 1.63 19.55
C GLY A 106 27.45 0.75 18.74
N ALA A 107 28.70 1.19 18.60
CA ALA A 107 29.79 0.40 18.03
C ALA A 107 30.51 -0.48 19.08
N GLY A 108 30.04 -0.50 20.32
CA GLY A 108 30.66 -1.19 21.45
C GLY A 108 29.96 -2.50 21.79
N LEU A 109 30.72 -3.43 22.36
CA LEU A 109 30.21 -4.67 22.96
C LEU A 109 30.50 -4.66 24.45
N LEU A 110 29.46 -4.83 25.27
CA LEU A 110 29.59 -5.07 26.69
C LEU A 110 29.39 -6.57 26.95
N SER A 111 30.43 -7.26 27.41
CA SER A 111 30.41 -8.69 27.74
C SER A 111 31.17 -8.99 29.03
N THR A 112 31.10 -10.24 29.50
CA THR A 112 31.81 -10.71 30.71
C THR A 112 33.33 -10.50 30.64
N GLU A 113 33.91 -10.60 29.44
CA GLU A 113 35.34 -10.48 29.14
C GLU A 113 35.76 -9.02 28.99
N ARG A 114 34.88 -8.16 28.47
CA ARG A 114 35.19 -6.74 28.22
C ARG A 114 34.85 -5.80 29.38
N LEU A 115 34.09 -6.28 30.37
CA LEU A 115 33.69 -5.49 31.54
C LEU A 115 34.88 -4.82 32.26
N GLU A 116 36.01 -5.52 32.38
CA GLU A 116 37.23 -5.00 33.04
C GLU A 116 37.87 -3.82 32.27
N GLY A 117 37.64 -3.74 30.96
CA GLY A 117 38.08 -2.61 30.12
C GLY A 117 37.25 -1.33 30.32
N TYR A 118 36.06 -1.43 30.93
CA TYR A 118 35.12 -0.31 31.16
C TYR A 118 35.05 0.12 32.62
N ASP A 119 36.08 -0.19 33.41
CA ASP A 119 36.19 0.11 34.84
C ASP A 119 35.83 1.57 35.21
N PRO A 120 36.30 2.61 34.48
CA PRO A 120 35.93 4.00 34.74
C PRO A 120 34.43 4.25 34.55
N GLN A 121 33.84 3.73 33.47
CA GLN A 121 32.43 3.88 33.13
C GLN A 121 31.54 3.15 34.14
N MET A 122 31.92 1.95 34.60
CA MET A 122 31.20 1.20 35.64
C MET A 122 31.14 1.98 36.96
N LYS A 123 32.24 2.63 37.34
CA LYS A 123 32.29 3.50 38.53
C LYS A 123 31.41 4.74 38.39
N ILE A 124 31.32 5.32 37.19
CA ILE A 124 30.41 6.45 36.90
C ILE A 124 28.95 6.00 37.01
N ILE A 125 28.60 4.89 36.36
CA ILE A 125 27.25 4.30 36.41
C ILE A 125 26.85 4.04 37.87
N GLY A 126 27.70 3.36 38.64
CA GLY A 126 27.44 3.05 40.04
C GLY A 126 27.24 4.28 40.92
N ARG A 127 28.06 5.33 40.75
CA ARG A 127 27.95 6.59 41.52
C ARG A 127 26.75 7.45 41.10
N SER A 128 26.22 7.24 39.89
CA SER A 128 25.03 7.97 39.43
C SER A 128 23.74 7.42 40.04
N LEU A 129 23.75 6.17 40.50
CA LEU A 129 22.62 5.50 41.14
C LEU A 129 22.58 5.80 42.65
N GLN A 130 21.37 5.87 43.20
CA GLN A 130 21.17 5.83 44.65
C GLN A 130 21.55 4.44 45.21
N LYS A 131 21.74 4.34 46.54
CA LYS A 131 21.98 3.05 47.19
C LYS A 131 20.81 2.09 46.93
N GLY A 132 21.09 0.94 46.33
CA GLY A 132 20.07 -0.03 45.93
C GLY A 132 19.37 0.28 44.60
N GLY A 133 19.88 1.25 43.82
CA GLY A 133 19.38 1.54 42.47
C GLY A 133 19.48 0.33 41.54
N ASN A 134 18.64 0.32 40.49
CA ASN A 134 18.51 -0.80 39.56
C ASN A 134 19.09 -0.50 38.18
N ILE A 135 19.62 -1.51 37.51
CA ILE A 135 19.98 -1.50 36.09
C ILE A 135 19.11 -2.55 35.40
N LEU A 136 18.30 -2.12 34.43
CA LEU A 136 17.43 -2.99 33.65
C LEU A 136 17.94 -3.05 32.22
N LEU A 137 18.36 -4.24 31.79
CA LEU A 137 18.87 -4.50 30.44
C LEU A 137 17.76 -5.14 29.60
N TYR A 138 17.28 -4.40 28.59
CA TYR A 138 16.35 -4.89 27.60
C TYR A 138 17.15 -5.32 26.38
N GLY A 139 17.29 -6.63 26.20
CA GLY A 139 17.95 -7.26 25.07
C GLY A 139 17.67 -8.76 25.13
N CYS A 140 17.53 -9.39 23.96
CA CYS A 140 17.16 -10.81 23.90
C CYS A 140 18.20 -11.68 24.63
N SER A 141 17.71 -12.59 25.48
CA SER A 141 18.48 -13.68 26.08
C SER A 141 19.74 -13.28 26.85
N VAL A 142 19.90 -12.01 27.22
CA VAL A 142 21.12 -11.46 27.85
C VAL A 142 21.55 -12.25 29.09
N ALA A 143 20.58 -12.71 29.90
CA ALA A 143 20.83 -13.46 31.12
C ALA A 143 20.66 -14.98 30.97
N ARG A 144 20.46 -15.49 29.75
CA ARG A 144 20.22 -16.91 29.51
C ARG A 144 21.47 -17.75 29.83
N GLY A 145 21.26 -18.83 30.58
CA GLY A 145 22.30 -19.82 30.89
C GLY A 145 23.45 -19.30 31.77
N PRO A 146 24.49 -20.13 31.97
CA PRO A 146 25.59 -19.79 32.88
C PRO A 146 26.39 -18.55 32.49
N LEU A 147 26.53 -18.26 31.19
CA LEU A 147 27.23 -17.07 30.70
C LEU A 147 26.44 -15.79 31.03
N GLY A 148 25.13 -15.77 30.73
CA GLY A 148 24.27 -14.63 31.03
C GLY A 148 24.17 -14.35 32.54
N GLN A 149 24.06 -15.39 33.36
CA GLN A 149 24.05 -15.24 34.81
C GLN A 149 25.36 -14.67 35.36
N ARG A 150 26.53 -15.11 34.84
CA ARG A 150 27.83 -14.55 35.22
C ARG A 150 27.97 -13.10 34.79
N PHE A 151 27.48 -12.76 33.60
CA PHE A 151 27.52 -11.40 33.08
C PHE A 151 26.78 -10.42 33.99
N ILE A 152 25.50 -10.68 34.29
CA ILE A 152 24.71 -9.77 35.13
C ILE A 152 25.26 -9.69 36.57
N ALA A 153 25.84 -10.78 37.10
CA ALA A 153 26.45 -10.79 38.43
C ALA A 153 27.75 -9.97 38.48
N LYS A 154 28.60 -10.06 37.44
CA LYS A 154 29.78 -9.20 37.32
C LYS A 154 29.39 -7.73 37.15
N LEU A 155 28.38 -7.43 36.34
CA LEU A 155 27.90 -6.06 36.16
C LEU A 155 27.33 -5.47 37.46
N ALA A 156 26.55 -6.25 38.22
CA ALA A 156 26.05 -5.87 39.53
C ALA A 156 27.19 -5.57 40.51
N THR A 157 28.23 -6.41 40.50
CA THR A 157 29.42 -6.21 41.35
C THR A 157 30.21 -4.96 40.96
N ALA A 158 30.40 -4.72 39.66
CA ALA A 158 31.19 -3.59 39.15
C ALA A 158 30.51 -2.23 39.39
N THR A 159 29.18 -2.19 39.37
CA THR A 159 28.39 -0.96 39.54
C THR A 159 27.86 -0.79 40.97
N GLY A 160 27.77 -1.85 41.76
CA GLY A 160 27.11 -1.86 43.07
C GLY A 160 25.57 -1.79 43.00
N ALA A 161 24.99 -1.98 41.82
CA ALA A 161 23.55 -1.93 41.57
C ALA A 161 22.93 -3.34 41.48
N ALA A 162 21.62 -3.44 41.65
CA ALA A 162 20.90 -4.64 41.26
C ALA A 162 20.67 -4.64 39.75
N VAL A 163 20.83 -5.80 39.08
CA VAL A 163 20.73 -5.92 37.62
C VAL A 163 19.64 -6.91 37.25
N ALA A 164 18.77 -6.56 36.29
CA ALA A 164 17.80 -7.46 35.68
C ALA A 164 18.02 -7.55 34.17
N ALA A 165 17.88 -8.74 33.60
CA ALA A 165 17.84 -8.92 32.14
C ALA A 165 16.98 -10.15 31.77
N SER A 166 16.61 -10.25 30.49
CA SER A 166 15.78 -11.34 29.99
C SER A 166 16.58 -12.61 29.70
N VAL A 167 15.94 -13.79 29.81
CA VAL A 167 16.49 -15.09 29.40
C VAL A 167 15.93 -15.59 28.08
N ASP A 168 15.01 -14.85 27.46
CA ASP A 168 14.34 -15.19 26.21
C ASP A 168 14.25 -13.95 25.28
N ALA A 169 13.42 -14.00 24.25
CA ALA A 169 13.29 -12.88 23.34
C ALA A 169 12.63 -11.68 24.05
N THR A 170 13.26 -10.51 24.03
CA THR A 170 12.69 -9.28 24.59
C THR A 170 11.98 -8.48 23.48
N GLY A 171 10.69 -8.18 23.60
CA GLY A 171 9.94 -7.38 22.63
C GLY A 171 8.54 -7.92 22.33
N SER A 172 8.17 -7.93 21.04
CA SER A 172 6.84 -8.27 20.54
C SER A 172 6.42 -9.71 20.84
N ALA A 173 5.23 -9.87 21.42
CA ALA A 173 4.61 -11.18 21.61
C ALA A 173 4.32 -11.91 20.29
N GLY A 174 4.12 -11.17 19.19
CA GLY A 174 3.94 -11.75 17.85
C GLY A 174 5.19 -12.49 17.33
N HIS A 175 6.36 -12.20 17.90
CA HIS A 175 7.63 -12.86 17.60
C HIS A 175 8.15 -13.67 18.80
N HIS A 176 7.23 -14.18 19.64
CA HIS A 176 7.52 -14.95 20.85
C HIS A 176 8.34 -14.20 21.91
N GLY A 177 8.44 -12.87 21.80
CA GLY A 177 9.09 -12.04 22.78
C GLY A 177 8.17 -11.56 23.89
N ASN A 178 8.75 -11.08 24.98
CA ASN A 178 8.02 -10.41 26.04
C ASN A 178 8.87 -9.27 26.63
N TRP A 179 8.33 -8.48 27.57
CA TRP A 179 9.09 -7.40 28.22
C TRP A 179 9.52 -7.75 29.65
N VAL A 180 9.46 -9.03 30.01
CA VAL A 180 9.83 -9.55 31.32
C VAL A 180 11.35 -9.71 31.38
N LEU A 181 11.92 -9.37 32.54
CA LEU A 181 13.34 -9.56 32.84
C LEU A 181 13.43 -10.62 33.93
N GLU A 182 13.44 -11.88 33.51
CA GLU A 182 13.23 -13.05 34.38
C GLU A 182 14.39 -13.27 35.35
N GLN A 183 15.60 -12.91 34.94
CA GLN A 183 16.81 -13.18 35.70
C GLN A 183 17.36 -11.89 36.31
N GLN A 184 17.62 -11.97 37.62
CA GLN A 184 18.04 -10.82 38.42
C GLN A 184 19.27 -11.17 39.25
N SER A 185 20.10 -10.14 39.51
CA SER A 185 21.19 -10.15 40.48
C SER A 185 20.95 -9.01 41.46
N GLY A 186 20.51 -9.32 42.67
CA GLY A 186 19.98 -8.35 43.63
C GLY A 186 18.46 -8.15 43.51
N ALA A 187 17.89 -7.32 44.38
CA ALA A 187 16.44 -7.05 44.40
C ALA A 187 16.07 -5.96 43.38
N ILE A 188 15.07 -6.23 42.54
CA ILE A 188 14.57 -5.30 41.53
C ILE A 188 13.16 -4.86 41.93
N ASP A 189 13.00 -3.57 42.20
CA ASP A 189 11.72 -2.94 42.55
C ASP A 189 11.29 -1.89 41.50
N THR A 190 12.08 -1.76 40.43
CA THR A 190 11.83 -0.83 39.33
C THR A 190 11.02 -1.53 38.22
N PRO A 191 9.88 -0.95 37.81
CA PRO A 191 9.10 -1.50 36.70
C PRO A 191 9.75 -1.23 35.33
N VAL A 192 9.37 -1.95 34.29
CA VAL A 192 9.96 -1.85 32.93
C VAL A 192 9.69 -0.51 32.21
N ALA A 193 10.69 0.09 31.56
CA ALA A 193 10.65 1.49 31.09
C ALA A 193 9.46 1.90 30.20
N PHE A 194 8.80 0.95 29.54
CA PHE A 194 7.80 1.20 28.49
C PHE A 194 6.36 1.03 28.97
N THR A 195 5.47 1.86 28.45
CA THR A 195 4.02 1.73 28.68
C THR A 195 3.46 0.46 28.04
N ALA A 196 2.34 -0.06 28.56
CA ALA A 196 1.66 -1.22 27.96
C ALA A 196 1.32 -1.01 26.47
N LYS A 197 0.90 0.22 26.10
CA LYS A 197 0.63 0.60 24.71
C LYS A 197 1.89 0.44 23.84
N ALA A 198 3.04 0.91 24.32
CA ALA A 198 4.31 0.79 23.59
C ALA A 198 4.76 -0.67 23.47
N GLN A 199 4.60 -1.45 24.54
CA GLN A 199 4.93 -2.88 24.55
C GLN A 199 4.09 -3.68 23.53
N THR A 200 2.81 -3.34 23.35
CA THR A 200 1.93 -3.94 22.35
C THR A 200 2.16 -3.40 20.94
N ALA A 201 2.51 -2.11 20.81
CA ALA A 201 2.71 -1.47 19.52
C ALA A 201 4.08 -1.76 18.89
N TYR A 202 5.09 -2.12 19.69
CA TYR A 202 6.41 -2.46 19.19
C TYR A 202 6.37 -3.81 18.46
N PRO A 203 6.61 -3.85 17.14
CA PRO A 203 6.37 -5.06 16.37
C PRO A 203 7.58 -6.01 16.35
N HIS A 204 8.75 -5.62 16.86
CA HIS A 204 10.00 -6.39 16.74
C HIS A 204 10.43 -7.04 18.06
N VAL A 205 11.48 -7.87 18.01
CA VAL A 205 12.23 -8.32 19.18
C VAL A 205 13.65 -7.76 19.14
N LEU A 206 14.28 -7.59 20.30
CA LEU A 206 15.64 -7.06 20.45
C LEU A 206 16.71 -8.14 20.14
N SER A 207 16.46 -8.94 19.10
CA SER A 207 17.24 -10.13 18.74
C SER A 207 18.42 -9.78 17.85
N THR A 208 19.51 -10.53 17.91
CA THR A 208 20.55 -10.46 16.88
C THR A 208 20.42 -11.62 15.92
N PHE A 209 21.05 -11.50 14.75
CA PHE A 209 21.33 -12.67 13.95
C PHE A 209 22.50 -13.42 14.58
N ASP A 210 22.20 -14.47 15.33
CA ASP A 210 23.14 -15.49 15.78
C ASP A 210 23.12 -16.69 14.82
N PHE A 211 24.13 -17.57 14.84
CA PHE A 211 24.12 -18.78 14.02
C PHE A 211 23.69 -20.04 14.82
N SER A 212 22.95 -19.88 15.91
CA SER A 212 22.66 -20.98 16.85
C SER A 212 21.54 -21.93 16.40
N SER A 213 20.68 -21.49 15.46
CA SER A 213 19.52 -22.25 14.95
C SER A 213 19.73 -22.95 13.59
N PHE A 214 20.97 -23.06 13.13
CA PHE A 214 21.31 -23.64 11.82
C PHE A 214 21.12 -25.17 11.81
N SER A 215 20.18 -25.67 10.99
CA SER A 215 20.19 -27.06 10.51
C SER A 215 19.86 -27.11 9.02
N GLY A 216 20.80 -27.56 8.19
CA GLY A 216 20.54 -28.03 6.82
C GLY A 216 20.43 -26.98 5.70
N ASP A 217 19.89 -25.77 5.94
CA ASP A 217 19.46 -24.88 4.84
C ASP A 217 20.29 -23.61 4.58
N ASN A 218 21.41 -23.41 5.29
CA ASN A 218 22.31 -22.24 5.11
C ASN A 218 21.61 -20.87 5.16
N LYS A 219 20.45 -20.78 5.82
CA LYS A 219 19.56 -19.63 5.85
C LYS A 219 18.91 -19.48 7.21
N GLN A 220 18.70 -18.24 7.62
CA GLN A 220 17.89 -17.91 8.80
C GLN A 220 17.23 -16.55 8.59
N THR A 221 16.02 -16.41 9.11
CA THR A 221 15.24 -15.18 9.02
C THR A 221 15.19 -14.54 10.39
N VAL A 222 15.63 -13.29 10.48
CA VAL A 222 15.56 -12.46 11.69
C VAL A 222 14.84 -11.17 11.33
N ASP A 223 13.77 -10.87 12.06
CA ASP A 223 12.91 -9.69 11.85
C ASP A 223 12.49 -9.52 10.37
N GLY A 224 12.19 -10.65 9.72
CA GLY A 224 11.71 -10.71 8.34
C GLY A 224 12.79 -10.51 7.26
N VAL A 225 14.05 -10.30 7.65
CA VAL A 225 15.20 -10.35 6.74
C VAL A 225 15.77 -11.76 6.75
N THR A 226 15.76 -12.43 5.61
CA THR A 226 16.43 -13.72 5.45
C THR A 226 17.89 -13.50 5.08
N VAL A 227 18.79 -13.96 5.95
CA VAL A 227 20.22 -14.01 5.67
C VAL A 227 20.57 -15.39 5.15
N THR A 228 21.21 -15.45 4.00
CA THR A 228 21.75 -16.68 3.39
C THR A 228 23.28 -16.65 3.46
N VAL A 229 23.88 -17.74 3.92
CA VAL A 229 25.34 -17.88 4.03
C VAL A 229 25.85 -18.81 2.94
N ALA A 230 26.93 -18.43 2.25
CA ALA A 230 27.55 -19.24 1.21
C ALA A 230 29.07 -19.12 1.23
N THR A 231 29.75 -20.21 0.86
CA THR A 231 31.19 -20.24 0.57
C THR A 231 31.42 -20.55 -0.90
N ASP A 232 32.62 -20.27 -1.39
CA ASP A 232 33.01 -20.45 -2.79
C ASP A 232 33.30 -21.89 -3.22
N SER A 233 33.50 -22.78 -2.24
CA SER A 233 33.77 -24.20 -2.44
C SER A 233 32.49 -25.04 -2.60
N GLY A 234 31.29 -24.45 -2.45
CA GLY A 234 30.05 -25.21 -2.29
C GLY A 234 30.07 -26.11 -1.04
N GLY A 235 30.95 -25.80 -0.08
CA GLY A 235 31.27 -26.63 1.06
C GLY A 235 30.13 -26.81 2.06
N SER A 236 30.20 -27.91 2.82
CA SER A 236 29.33 -28.13 3.98
C SER A 236 29.58 -27.03 5.03
N LEU A 237 28.55 -26.27 5.34
CA LEU A 237 28.54 -25.38 6.50
C LEU A 237 28.07 -26.20 7.70
N SER A 238 28.87 -26.22 8.77
CA SER A 238 28.46 -26.82 10.04
C SER A 238 28.21 -25.69 11.03
N ALA A 239 27.04 -25.72 11.66
CA ALA A 239 26.77 -24.88 12.80
C ALA A 239 26.89 -25.69 14.08
N SER A 240 27.65 -25.14 15.02
CA SER A 240 27.77 -25.66 16.36
C SER A 240 27.96 -24.48 17.29
N SER A 241 27.21 -24.44 18.40
CA SER A 241 27.45 -23.49 19.49
C SER A 241 27.45 -22.00 19.09
N GLY A 242 26.55 -21.58 18.20
CA GLY A 242 26.33 -20.15 17.90
C GLY A 242 27.11 -19.58 16.71
N TYR A 243 27.98 -20.36 16.06
CA TYR A 243 28.76 -19.92 14.90
C TYR A 243 28.65 -20.87 13.69
N VAL A 244 28.74 -20.32 12.47
CA VAL A 244 28.91 -21.09 11.22
C VAL A 244 30.38 -21.30 10.93
N VAL A 245 30.75 -22.55 10.64
CA VAL A 245 32.11 -22.94 10.21
C VAL A 245 32.08 -23.40 8.76
N ASP A 246 33.01 -22.90 7.96
CA ASP A 246 33.38 -23.56 6.71
C ASP A 246 34.23 -24.81 6.99
N THR A 247 33.61 -26.00 6.91
CA THR A 247 34.31 -27.27 7.16
C THR A 247 35.05 -27.81 5.95
N SER A 248 34.99 -27.12 4.79
CA SER A 248 35.66 -27.59 3.57
C SER A 248 37.18 -27.42 3.63
N ASN A 249 37.69 -26.64 4.60
CA ASN A 249 39.10 -26.34 4.81
C ASN A 249 39.81 -25.86 3.52
N SER A 250 39.06 -25.26 2.59
CA SER A 250 39.51 -24.92 1.23
C SER A 250 38.88 -23.64 0.67
N GLY A 251 37.98 -22.97 1.41
CA GLY A 251 37.32 -21.75 0.94
C GLY A 251 38.25 -20.54 0.81
N THR A 252 37.96 -19.66 -0.15
CA THR A 252 38.62 -18.35 -0.31
C THR A 252 37.74 -17.19 0.17
N TYR A 253 36.42 -17.39 0.29
CA TYR A 253 35.53 -16.40 0.90
C TYR A 253 34.29 -17.02 1.58
N ILE A 254 33.71 -16.29 2.52
CA ILE A 254 32.35 -16.49 3.05
C ILE A 254 31.50 -15.25 2.70
N ARG A 255 30.25 -15.46 2.30
CA ARG A 255 29.31 -14.41 1.90
C ARG A 255 27.99 -14.55 2.65
N PHE A 256 27.51 -13.42 3.14
CA PHE A 256 26.20 -13.22 3.74
C PHE A 256 25.35 -12.43 2.76
N THR A 257 24.19 -12.95 2.37
CA THR A 257 23.26 -12.29 1.45
C THR A 257 21.96 -12.04 2.18
N PHE A 258 21.45 -10.81 2.12
CA PHE A 258 20.23 -10.39 2.79
C PHE A 258 19.08 -10.36 1.77
N SER A 259 17.88 -10.77 2.17
CA SER A 259 16.68 -10.75 1.31
C SER A 259 16.24 -9.34 0.89
N GLN A 260 16.77 -8.32 1.56
CA GLN A 260 16.54 -6.90 1.30
C GLN A 260 17.76 -6.09 1.75
N PRO A 261 17.88 -4.81 1.35
CA PRO A 261 18.97 -3.96 1.81
C PRO A 261 18.94 -3.78 3.34
N VAL A 262 20.10 -3.86 3.98
CA VAL A 262 20.27 -3.68 5.43
C VAL A 262 21.36 -2.65 5.75
N ASN A 263 21.25 -2.02 6.91
CA ASN A 263 22.32 -1.26 7.55
C ASN A 263 22.97 -2.15 8.61
N ILE A 264 24.29 -2.33 8.56
CA ILE A 264 25.03 -3.22 9.46
C ILE A 264 25.71 -2.36 10.54
N SER A 265 25.38 -2.65 11.79
CA SER A 265 25.92 -1.95 12.96
C SER A 265 27.15 -2.66 13.52
N SER A 266 27.15 -4.00 13.52
CA SER A 266 28.31 -4.79 13.89
C SER A 266 28.32 -6.17 13.23
N PHE A 267 29.50 -6.71 12.99
CA PHE A 267 29.68 -8.03 12.39
C PHE A 267 30.86 -8.77 13.03
N ASN A 268 30.60 -9.94 13.60
CA ASN A 268 31.62 -10.79 14.23
C ASN A 268 32.02 -11.94 13.30
N VAL A 269 33.29 -11.96 12.91
CA VAL A 269 33.88 -13.00 12.05
C VAL A 269 35.22 -13.47 12.61
N GLY A 270 35.48 -14.77 12.55
CA GLY A 270 36.78 -15.37 12.83
C GLY A 270 37.31 -16.10 11.60
N PHE A 271 38.62 -16.35 11.59
CA PHE A 271 39.26 -17.15 10.55
C PHE A 271 40.50 -17.84 11.11
N ALA A 272 40.77 -19.06 10.64
CA ALA A 272 41.93 -19.85 11.01
C ALA A 272 42.64 -20.40 9.77
N SER A 273 43.97 -20.32 9.73
CA SER A 273 44.77 -20.89 8.64
C SER A 273 44.99 -22.39 8.87
N ASN A 274 44.57 -23.22 7.92
CA ASN A 274 44.70 -24.68 8.00
C ASN A 274 45.97 -25.21 7.32
N SER A 275 46.50 -24.47 6.35
CA SER A 275 47.73 -24.80 5.63
C SER A 275 48.34 -23.53 5.05
N GLY A 276 49.65 -23.49 4.81
CA GLY A 276 50.32 -22.35 4.15
C GLY A 276 50.27 -21.02 4.91
N ALA A 277 50.88 -19.98 4.33
CA ALA A 277 50.81 -18.62 4.85
C ALA A 277 49.56 -17.93 4.30
N VAL A 278 48.79 -17.31 5.18
CA VAL A 278 47.73 -16.35 4.86
C VAL A 278 48.20 -15.01 5.37
N SER A 279 48.17 -13.97 4.53
CA SER A 279 48.76 -12.67 4.87
C SER A 279 47.77 -11.52 4.89
N ALA A 280 46.57 -11.68 4.32
CA ALA A 280 45.54 -10.64 4.31
C ALA A 280 44.11 -11.16 4.12
N PHE A 281 43.13 -10.49 4.74
CA PHE A 281 41.69 -10.63 4.49
C PHE A 281 41.03 -9.27 4.24
N THR A 282 39.95 -9.25 3.47
CA THR A 282 39.05 -8.09 3.31
C THR A 282 37.63 -8.43 3.71
N ILE A 283 36.92 -7.42 4.21
CA ILE A 283 35.48 -7.46 4.47
C ILE A 283 34.83 -6.35 3.64
N GLN A 284 33.95 -6.74 2.72
CA GLN A 284 33.39 -5.86 1.70
C GLN A 284 31.87 -6.00 1.61
N GLY A 285 31.17 -4.86 1.68
CA GLY A 285 29.73 -4.79 1.39
C GLY A 285 29.43 -4.74 -0.11
N SER A 286 28.21 -5.09 -0.51
CA SER A 286 27.75 -5.05 -1.92
C SER A 286 27.81 -3.66 -2.56
N ASN A 287 27.84 -2.60 -1.75
CA ASN A 287 28.03 -1.21 -2.18
C ASN A 287 29.51 -0.87 -2.49
N GLY A 288 30.40 -1.85 -2.41
CA GLY A 288 31.84 -1.69 -2.66
C GLY A 288 32.63 -1.20 -1.45
N ALA A 289 31.98 -0.82 -0.35
CA ALA A 289 32.65 -0.36 0.87
C ALA A 289 33.51 -1.50 1.45
N THR A 290 34.82 -1.28 1.52
CA THR A 290 35.79 -2.21 2.13
C THR A 290 36.29 -1.58 3.42
N THR A 291 36.06 -2.20 4.56
CA THR A 291 36.29 -1.51 5.85
C THR A 291 37.55 -1.96 6.57
N TYR A 292 37.99 -3.21 6.40
CA TYR A 292 39.15 -3.71 7.14
C TYR A 292 40.01 -4.65 6.31
N THR A 293 41.33 -4.38 6.30
CA THR A 293 42.35 -5.32 5.83
C THR A 293 43.11 -5.86 7.03
N TYR A 294 42.98 -7.16 7.30
CA TYR A 294 43.65 -7.80 8.43
C TYR A 294 44.91 -8.52 7.95
N SER A 295 46.08 -8.08 8.38
CA SER A 295 47.33 -8.80 8.13
C SER A 295 47.55 -9.90 9.16
N ALA A 296 47.44 -11.17 8.74
CA ALA A 296 47.70 -12.30 9.62
C ALA A 296 49.22 -12.45 9.85
N THR A 297 49.65 -12.38 11.11
CA THR A 297 51.04 -12.66 11.49
C THR A 297 51.24 -14.18 11.54
N PRO A 298 52.30 -14.76 10.95
CA PRO A 298 52.52 -16.20 11.01
C PRO A 298 52.72 -16.67 12.47
N GLY A 299 51.91 -17.63 12.94
CA GLY A 299 52.20 -18.38 14.17
C GLY A 299 51.18 -18.36 15.32
N TYR A 300 49.88 -18.09 15.10
CA TYR A 300 48.88 -18.34 16.14
C TYR A 300 47.91 -19.47 15.74
N SER A 301 48.19 -20.64 16.29
CA SER A 301 47.36 -21.84 16.27
C SER A 301 46.90 -22.12 17.69
N ASP A 302 45.60 -21.98 17.97
CA ASP A 302 44.93 -22.98 18.80
C ASP A 302 43.44 -23.04 18.44
N LEU A 303 43.03 -24.20 17.92
CA LEU A 303 41.65 -24.60 17.69
C LEU A 303 41.55 -25.91 18.43
N TYR A 304 41.14 -25.85 19.71
CA TYR A 304 40.39 -26.87 20.48
C TYR A 304 40.32 -26.55 21.98
N SER A 305 40.84 -25.41 22.47
CA SER A 305 40.74 -25.00 23.88
C SER A 305 40.18 -23.58 24.11
N GLY A 306 39.02 -23.26 23.51
CA GLY A 306 38.19 -22.12 23.95
C GLY A 306 38.36 -20.80 23.17
N GLY A 307 37.58 -20.66 22.10
CA GLY A 307 37.30 -19.40 21.40
C GLY A 307 38.26 -19.08 20.26
N ALA A 308 37.79 -19.18 19.01
CA ALA A 308 38.50 -18.56 17.88
C ALA A 308 38.62 -17.04 18.12
N PRO A 309 39.70 -16.35 17.67
CA PRO A 309 39.74 -14.90 17.71
C PRO A 309 38.62 -14.34 16.84
N THR A 310 37.54 -13.89 17.46
CA THR A 310 36.45 -13.18 16.81
C THR A 310 36.86 -11.74 16.61
N TYR A 311 36.86 -11.30 15.36
CA TYR A 311 37.05 -9.91 14.99
C TYR A 311 35.69 -9.24 14.95
N THR A 312 35.44 -8.33 15.89
CA THR A 312 34.28 -7.46 15.84
C THR A 312 34.56 -6.30 14.89
N VAL A 313 33.77 -6.25 13.83
CA VAL A 313 33.78 -5.20 12.83
C VAL A 313 32.66 -4.25 13.18
N THR A 314 32.97 -2.99 13.45
CA THR A 314 31.99 -1.94 13.70
C THR A 314 32.10 -0.90 12.59
N PRO A 315 31.36 -1.09 11.49
CA PRO A 315 31.51 -0.23 10.34
C PRO A 315 30.60 1.00 10.49
N SER A 316 31.20 2.18 10.60
CA SER A 316 30.45 3.45 10.62
C SER A 316 29.80 3.71 9.25
N GLY A 317 28.47 3.84 9.21
CA GLY A 317 27.75 4.18 7.97
C GLY A 317 27.68 3.03 6.94
N TRP A 318 27.75 1.78 7.38
CA TRP A 318 27.64 0.63 6.50
C TRP A 318 26.18 0.31 6.18
N GLY A 319 25.78 0.60 4.94
CA GLY A 319 24.46 0.34 4.42
C GLY A 319 24.00 1.45 3.47
N PRO A 320 22.97 1.20 2.64
CA PRO A 320 22.29 -0.08 2.47
C PRO A 320 23.20 -1.08 1.74
N VAL A 321 23.27 -2.32 2.23
CA VAL A 321 23.96 -3.44 1.56
C VAL A 321 23.03 -4.64 1.41
N THR A 322 23.16 -5.38 0.32
CA THR A 322 22.42 -6.63 0.05
C THR A 322 23.30 -7.86 0.26
N SER A 323 24.61 -7.69 0.39
CA SER A 323 25.50 -8.74 0.85
C SER A 323 26.76 -8.19 1.51
N VAL A 324 27.38 -9.01 2.35
CA VAL A 324 28.74 -8.83 2.89
C VAL A 324 29.58 -10.03 2.48
N LYS A 325 30.77 -9.77 1.98
CA LYS A 325 31.75 -10.78 1.59
C LYS A 325 33.01 -10.62 2.44
N VAL A 326 33.45 -11.70 3.08
CA VAL A 326 34.76 -11.79 3.72
C VAL A 326 35.64 -12.66 2.86
N ALA A 327 36.74 -12.13 2.34
CA ALA A 327 37.58 -12.80 1.37
C ALA A 327 39.06 -12.77 1.75
N ARG A 328 39.78 -13.86 1.51
CA ARG A 328 41.24 -13.87 1.57
C ARG A 328 41.80 -13.08 0.38
N THR A 329 42.73 -12.17 0.63
CA THR A 329 43.37 -11.34 -0.41
C THR A 329 44.88 -11.56 -0.55
N GLY A 330 45.51 -12.36 0.32
CA GLY A 330 46.94 -12.68 0.22
C GLY A 330 47.33 -14.03 0.85
N GLY A 331 48.32 -14.69 0.24
CA GLY A 331 48.84 -16.00 0.65
C GLY A 331 48.31 -17.19 -0.18
N SER A 332 48.94 -18.36 -0.07
CA SER A 332 48.55 -19.60 -0.76
C SER A 332 47.81 -20.60 0.14
N GLY A 333 47.72 -20.31 1.45
CA GLY A 333 47.17 -21.19 2.46
C GLY A 333 45.64 -21.32 2.50
N THR A 334 45.11 -22.46 2.96
CA THR A 334 43.66 -22.65 3.13
C THR A 334 43.15 -22.10 4.45
N VAL A 335 41.88 -21.67 4.48
CA VAL A 335 41.27 -20.98 5.64
C VAL A 335 39.99 -21.68 6.05
N THR A 336 39.74 -21.77 7.34
CA THR A 336 38.41 -21.99 7.92
C THR A 336 37.85 -20.65 8.36
N PHE A 337 36.69 -20.27 7.83
CA PHE A 337 35.95 -19.11 8.29
C PHE A 337 34.99 -19.51 9.41
N THR A 338 34.91 -18.68 10.45
CA THR A 338 33.85 -18.74 11.46
C THR A 338 33.06 -17.44 11.44
N ALA A 339 31.74 -17.49 11.55
CA ALA A 339 30.90 -16.30 11.71
C ALA A 339 29.94 -16.52 12.88
N ASP A 340 29.77 -15.51 13.74
CA ASP A 340 29.12 -15.64 15.05
C ASP A 340 27.89 -14.74 15.22
N THR A 341 28.01 -13.44 14.93
CA THR A 341 26.86 -12.54 15.08
C THR A 341 26.88 -11.45 14.03
N ILE A 342 25.72 -11.15 13.46
CA ILE A 342 25.51 -9.95 12.62
C ILE A 342 24.40 -9.12 13.24
N VAL A 343 24.71 -7.87 13.55
CA VAL A 343 23.73 -6.89 14.00
C VAL A 343 23.44 -5.97 12.84
N PHE A 344 22.19 -6.00 12.36
CA PHE A 344 21.74 -5.20 11.26
C PHE A 344 20.30 -4.73 11.50
N THR A 345 19.92 -3.62 10.86
CA THR A 345 18.53 -3.22 10.69
C THR A 345 18.20 -3.29 9.20
N ALA A 346 16.93 -3.50 8.83
CA ALA A 346 16.60 -3.24 7.42
C ALA A 346 16.85 -1.77 7.10
N ALA A 347 17.25 -1.52 5.85
CA ALA A 347 17.40 -0.16 5.38
C ALA A 347 16.02 0.43 5.08
N ASP A 348 15.88 1.70 5.45
CA ASP A 348 14.74 2.52 5.09
C ASP A 348 14.83 2.87 3.59
N ILE A 349 13.74 2.70 2.84
CA ILE A 349 13.74 2.90 1.38
C ILE A 349 12.71 3.99 1.08
N ALA A 350 13.10 4.97 0.26
CA ALA A 350 12.19 6.06 -0.04
C ALA A 350 10.89 5.58 -0.70
N PRO A 351 9.74 6.20 -0.37
CA PRO A 351 8.47 5.77 -0.93
C PRO A 351 8.46 5.99 -2.44
N SER A 352 7.66 5.25 -3.17
CA SER A 352 7.47 5.46 -4.60
C SER A 352 5.99 5.69 -4.90
N LEU A 353 5.74 6.56 -5.86
CA LEU A 353 4.41 6.76 -6.41
C LEU A 353 4.53 7.02 -7.90
N SER A 354 3.76 6.26 -8.68
CA SER A 354 3.59 6.45 -10.11
C SER A 354 2.12 6.63 -10.44
N ALA A 355 1.82 7.54 -11.36
CA ALA A 355 0.49 7.69 -11.93
C ALA A 355 0.63 8.31 -13.33
N THR A 356 -0.47 8.35 -14.07
CA THR A 356 -0.57 9.02 -15.37
C THR A 356 -1.34 10.33 -15.17
N GLY A 357 -0.71 11.46 -15.49
CA GLY A 357 -1.38 12.75 -15.47
C GLY A 357 -2.38 12.88 -16.63
N GLY A 358 -3.60 13.31 -16.30
CA GLY A 358 -4.66 13.54 -17.27
C GLY A 358 -4.59 14.91 -17.95
N THR A 359 -5.35 15.05 -19.04
CA THR A 359 -5.65 16.33 -19.69
C THR A 359 -7.15 16.61 -19.72
N PRO A 360 -7.83 16.65 -18.55
CA PRO A 360 -9.29 16.79 -18.50
C PRO A 360 -9.72 18.23 -18.82
N THR A 361 -10.98 18.41 -19.18
CA THR A 361 -11.60 19.74 -19.30
C THR A 361 -12.56 19.97 -18.13
N PHE A 362 -12.40 21.10 -17.43
CA PHE A 362 -13.40 21.59 -16.47
C PHE A 362 -14.31 22.61 -17.16
N VAL A 363 -15.61 22.32 -17.18
CA VAL A 363 -16.62 23.19 -17.79
C VAL A 363 -17.36 23.99 -16.69
N GLN A 364 -17.59 25.28 -16.93
CA GLN A 364 -18.40 26.13 -16.05
C GLN A 364 -19.74 25.49 -15.71
N GLY A 365 -20.13 25.59 -14.44
CA GLY A 365 -21.35 24.98 -13.92
C GLY A 365 -21.25 23.47 -13.65
N SER A 366 -20.12 22.83 -13.98
CA SER A 366 -19.93 21.40 -13.70
C SER A 366 -19.94 21.13 -12.19
N THR A 367 -20.83 20.23 -11.76
CA THR A 367 -20.97 19.85 -10.35
C THR A 367 -19.86 18.88 -9.90
N THR A 368 -19.28 18.14 -10.85
CA THR A 368 -18.18 17.20 -10.67
C THR A 368 -16.84 17.85 -11.02
N GLY A 369 -15.81 17.57 -10.22
CA GLY A 369 -14.44 18.00 -10.54
C GLY A 369 -13.88 17.29 -11.76
N ALA A 370 -12.88 17.90 -12.40
CA ALA A 370 -12.07 17.31 -13.45
C ALA A 370 -11.02 16.38 -12.84
N ASP A 371 -11.10 15.09 -13.15
CA ASP A 371 -10.21 14.04 -12.64
C ASP A 371 -8.77 14.22 -13.14
N LEU A 372 -7.79 14.14 -12.23
CA LEU A 372 -6.41 14.55 -12.50
C LEU A 372 -5.47 13.41 -12.83
N TYR A 373 -5.60 12.25 -12.16
CA TYR A 373 -4.58 11.19 -12.25
C TYR A 373 -5.23 9.82 -12.43
N GLY A 374 -4.72 9.04 -13.38
CA GLY A 374 -5.10 7.64 -13.60
C GLY A 374 -3.95 6.68 -13.31
N THR A 375 -4.25 5.36 -13.28
CA THR A 375 -3.24 4.28 -13.14
C THR A 375 -2.28 4.49 -11.96
N VAL A 376 -2.83 4.82 -10.79
CA VAL A 376 -2.02 5.14 -9.62
C VAL A 376 -1.49 3.87 -8.94
N ALA A 377 -0.19 3.82 -8.70
CA ALA A 377 0.46 2.86 -7.84
C ALA A 377 1.32 3.60 -6.81
N ALA A 378 1.19 3.22 -5.55
CA ALA A 378 1.98 3.78 -4.46
C ALA A 378 2.59 2.62 -3.66
N ASN A 379 3.84 2.78 -3.25
CA ASN A 379 4.54 1.78 -2.44
C ASN A 379 5.51 2.47 -1.49
N THR A 380 5.40 2.23 -0.18
CA THR A 380 6.40 2.67 0.79
C THR A 380 7.74 1.94 0.65
N ASN A 381 7.83 0.92 -0.21
CA ASN A 381 9.04 0.15 -0.56
C ASN A 381 9.69 -0.63 0.59
N ASN A 382 9.16 -0.52 1.80
CA ASN A 382 9.63 -1.25 2.98
C ASN A 382 8.73 -2.46 3.27
N VAL A 383 9.24 -3.63 2.91
CA VAL A 383 8.68 -4.94 3.29
C VAL A 383 9.79 -5.71 3.99
N PRO A 384 9.54 -6.38 5.14
CA PRO A 384 8.26 -6.57 5.83
C PRO A 384 7.89 -5.46 6.83
N GLN A 385 8.72 -4.42 6.97
CA GLN A 385 8.45 -3.26 7.82
C GLN A 385 7.44 -2.34 7.16
N ALA A 386 6.16 -2.71 7.22
CA ALA A 386 5.08 -1.93 6.62
C ALA A 386 5.06 -0.51 7.17
N GLN A 387 5.54 0.44 6.37
CA GLN A 387 5.42 1.86 6.64
C GLN A 387 4.12 2.42 6.09
N THR A 388 3.74 3.61 6.54
CA THR A 388 2.57 4.33 6.05
C THR A 388 2.96 5.67 5.45
N PHE A 389 2.27 6.08 4.39
CA PHE A 389 2.35 7.43 3.84
C PHE A 389 1.88 8.44 4.87
N THR A 390 2.72 9.43 5.15
CA THR A 390 2.48 10.48 6.15
C THR A 390 2.06 11.80 5.51
N GLY A 391 2.40 12.04 4.25
CA GLY A 391 2.09 13.29 3.57
C GLY A 391 2.33 13.28 2.05
N ALA A 392 1.80 14.30 1.38
CA ALA A 392 1.98 14.54 -0.04
C ALA A 392 1.85 16.04 -0.36
N THR A 393 2.52 16.52 -1.39
CA THR A 393 2.46 17.93 -1.79
C THR A 393 1.99 18.08 -3.23
N PHE A 394 0.96 18.89 -3.45
CA PHE A 394 0.46 19.28 -4.76
C PHE A 394 0.73 20.75 -5.04
N THR A 395 0.97 21.11 -6.29
CA THR A 395 0.95 22.49 -6.75
C THR A 395 -0.08 22.67 -7.85
N VAL A 396 -0.86 23.75 -7.80
CA VAL A 396 -1.77 24.16 -8.88
C VAL A 396 -1.31 25.52 -9.40
N THR A 397 -0.96 25.59 -10.67
CA THR A 397 -0.55 26.84 -11.33
C THR A 397 -1.74 27.57 -11.95
N ASN A 398 -1.55 28.86 -12.24
CA ASN A 398 -2.54 29.74 -12.86
C ASN A 398 -3.87 29.85 -12.10
N VAL A 399 -3.87 29.66 -10.78
CA VAL A 399 -5.06 29.87 -9.93
C VAL A 399 -5.52 31.31 -10.10
N ALA A 400 -6.72 31.50 -10.62
CA ALA A 400 -7.24 32.81 -11.02
C ALA A 400 -7.98 33.52 -9.89
N ASP A 401 -8.74 32.78 -9.08
CA ASP A 401 -9.57 33.36 -8.02
C ASP A 401 -9.85 32.39 -6.85
N ALA A 402 -10.56 32.89 -5.83
CA ALA A 402 -10.83 32.17 -4.58
C ALA A 402 -11.90 31.06 -4.69
N THR A 403 -12.50 30.87 -5.87
CA THR A 403 -13.55 29.87 -6.12
C THR A 403 -13.00 28.59 -6.75
N GLU A 404 -11.67 28.46 -6.83
CA GLU A 404 -10.96 27.27 -7.28
C GLU A 404 -10.59 26.35 -6.12
N TYR A 405 -10.76 25.04 -6.33
CA TYR A 405 -10.59 24.01 -5.32
C TYR A 405 -9.85 22.81 -5.89
N LEU A 406 -9.04 22.17 -5.04
CA LEU A 406 -8.54 20.82 -5.28
C LEU A 406 -9.31 19.87 -4.36
N THR A 407 -10.00 18.90 -4.96
CA THR A 407 -10.72 17.87 -4.22
C THR A 407 -9.76 16.74 -3.91
N ILE A 408 -9.56 16.42 -2.63
CA ILE A 408 -8.72 15.31 -2.18
C ILE A 408 -9.47 14.58 -1.06
N GLY A 409 -9.60 13.25 -1.16
CA GLY A 409 -10.28 12.44 -0.14
C GLY A 409 -11.70 12.93 0.15
N GLY A 410 -12.44 13.29 -0.90
CA GLY A 410 -13.79 13.87 -0.83
C GLY A 410 -13.88 15.29 -0.29
N THR A 411 -12.77 15.92 0.09
CA THR A 411 -12.75 17.29 0.65
C THR A 411 -12.36 18.29 -0.42
N ALA A 412 -13.20 19.30 -0.66
CA ALA A 412 -12.87 20.42 -1.53
C ALA A 412 -11.96 21.41 -0.78
N ILE A 413 -10.65 21.35 -1.04
CA ILE A 413 -9.63 22.21 -0.45
C ILE A 413 -9.57 23.52 -1.24
N PRO A 414 -9.86 24.69 -0.62
CA PRO A 414 -9.76 25.97 -1.31
C PRO A 414 -8.32 26.23 -1.75
N LEU A 415 -8.10 26.72 -2.97
CA LEU A 415 -6.77 27.09 -3.47
C LEU A 415 -6.31 28.49 -3.03
N THR A 416 -6.76 28.90 -1.84
CA THR A 416 -6.37 30.14 -1.15
C THR A 416 -5.61 29.81 0.13
N ALA A 417 -4.83 30.76 0.63
CA ALA A 417 -4.00 30.51 1.82
C ALA A 417 -4.86 30.11 3.04
N GLY A 418 -4.55 28.97 3.65
CA GLY A 418 -5.36 28.41 4.73
C GLY A 418 -4.91 27.03 5.20
N SER A 419 -5.67 26.44 6.11
CA SER A 419 -5.41 25.10 6.64
C SER A 419 -6.70 24.42 7.09
N GLY A 420 -6.72 23.09 7.09
CA GLY A 420 -7.87 22.31 7.56
C GLY A 420 -7.59 20.82 7.62
N THR A 421 -8.65 20.03 7.62
CA THR A 421 -8.60 18.56 7.68
C THR A 421 -9.24 17.94 6.45
N ILE A 422 -8.81 16.73 6.08
CA ILE A 422 -9.44 15.94 5.01
C ILE A 422 -10.41 14.95 5.65
N GLY A 423 -11.62 14.82 5.07
CA GLY A 423 -12.70 13.96 5.58
C GLY A 423 -12.35 12.47 5.68
N SER A 424 -11.41 11.99 4.87
CA SER A 424 -10.87 10.62 4.92
C SER A 424 -9.71 10.46 5.92
N GLY A 425 -9.34 11.49 6.69
CA GLY A 425 -8.20 11.52 7.62
C GLY A 425 -6.99 12.28 7.07
N GLY A 426 -6.36 13.09 7.93
CA GLY A 426 -5.19 13.93 7.64
C GLY A 426 -5.46 15.43 7.69
N ASN A 427 -4.39 16.22 7.65
CA ASN A 427 -4.41 17.68 7.67
C ASN A 427 -3.91 18.24 6.33
N TYR A 428 -4.40 19.42 5.94
CA TYR A 428 -3.87 20.17 4.81
C TYR A 428 -3.48 21.60 5.20
N THR A 429 -2.47 22.13 4.52
CA THR A 429 -2.16 23.57 4.49
C THR A 429 -2.02 24.02 3.04
N VAL A 430 -2.50 25.22 2.74
CA VAL A 430 -2.40 25.84 1.42
C VAL A 430 -1.65 27.15 1.54
N SER A 431 -0.67 27.35 0.67
CA SER A 431 -0.01 28.65 0.46
C SER A 431 -0.22 29.07 -0.99
N LEU A 432 -0.43 30.37 -1.24
CA LEU A 432 -0.64 30.92 -2.58
C LEU A 432 0.41 31.99 -2.85
N SER A 433 1.22 31.80 -3.89
CA SER A 433 2.26 32.75 -4.29
C SER A 433 2.36 32.81 -5.81
N GLY A 434 2.30 34.01 -6.39
CA GLY A 434 2.46 34.21 -7.84
C GLY A 434 1.48 33.43 -8.71
N GLY A 435 0.24 33.22 -8.26
CA GLY A 435 -0.77 32.42 -8.97
C GLY A 435 -0.59 30.90 -8.84
N THR A 436 0.38 30.43 -8.05
CA THR A 436 0.59 29.02 -7.76
C THR A 436 0.18 28.70 -6.34
N ALA A 437 -0.83 27.85 -6.17
CA ALA A 437 -1.21 27.30 -4.87
C ALA A 437 -0.38 26.04 -4.59
N THR A 438 0.24 25.96 -3.41
CA THR A 438 0.90 24.75 -2.90
C THR A 438 0.05 24.17 -1.77
N VAL A 439 -0.46 22.96 -1.98
CA VAL A 439 -1.28 22.20 -1.03
C VAL A 439 -0.40 21.10 -0.43
N THR A 440 -0.12 21.19 0.87
CA THR A 440 0.67 20.20 1.60
C THR A 440 -0.23 19.41 2.53
N LEU A 441 -0.19 18.08 2.40
CA LEU A 441 -0.91 17.12 3.22
C LEU A 441 0.02 16.52 4.26
N THR A 442 -0.48 16.36 5.48
CA THR A 442 0.27 15.77 6.61
C THR A 442 -0.64 14.86 7.44
N ASN A 443 -0.05 14.02 8.29
CA ASN A 443 -0.76 13.10 9.18
C ASN A 443 -1.74 12.17 8.44
N LEU A 444 -1.38 11.72 7.23
CA LEU A 444 -2.25 10.86 6.42
C LEU A 444 -2.40 9.46 7.03
N GLY A 445 -1.29 8.82 7.43
CA GLY A 445 -1.28 7.48 8.02
C GLY A 445 -1.86 6.40 7.10
N ARG A 446 -1.61 6.48 5.78
CA ARG A 446 -2.20 5.57 4.79
C ARG A 446 -1.26 4.46 4.38
N ASP A 447 -1.80 3.27 4.12
CA ASP A 447 -1.08 2.19 3.46
C ASP A 447 -0.96 2.43 1.94
N ASN A 448 -0.32 1.50 1.24
CA ASN A 448 -0.06 1.59 -0.20
C ASN A 448 -1.35 1.75 -1.03
N SER A 449 -2.38 0.96 -0.74
CA SER A 449 -3.68 1.02 -1.42
C SER A 449 -4.42 2.31 -1.09
N GLY A 450 -4.44 2.73 0.18
CA GLY A 450 -5.08 3.96 0.62
C GLY A 450 -4.45 5.21 0.01
N MET A 451 -3.13 5.24 -0.16
CA MET A 451 -2.45 6.35 -0.83
C MET A 451 -2.73 6.37 -2.34
N ALA A 452 -2.74 5.20 -2.98
CA ALA A 452 -3.09 5.09 -4.40
C ALA A 452 -4.52 5.59 -4.66
N ALA A 453 -5.48 5.20 -3.81
CA ALA A 453 -6.86 5.68 -3.89
C ALA A 453 -6.97 7.20 -3.67
N LEU A 454 -6.26 7.74 -2.67
CA LEU A 454 -6.30 9.19 -2.37
C LEU A 454 -5.86 10.05 -3.56
N VAL A 455 -4.80 9.63 -4.27
CA VAL A 455 -4.30 10.36 -5.45
C VAL A 455 -5.18 10.11 -6.67
N ASN A 456 -5.73 8.89 -6.84
CA ASN A 456 -6.63 8.55 -7.94
C ASN A 456 -7.99 9.27 -7.84
N GLU A 457 -8.39 9.74 -6.66
CA GLU A 457 -9.61 10.53 -6.46
C GLU A 457 -9.37 12.04 -6.54
N ALA A 458 -8.13 12.48 -6.79
CA ALA A 458 -7.81 13.90 -6.81
C ALA A 458 -8.42 14.60 -8.04
N ALA A 459 -9.19 15.66 -7.83
CA ALA A 459 -9.90 16.36 -8.90
C ALA A 459 -9.84 17.89 -8.76
N TYR A 460 -9.71 18.62 -9.86
CA TYR A 460 -9.85 20.08 -9.88
C TYR A 460 -11.32 20.51 -9.96
N LYS A 461 -11.70 21.57 -9.25
CA LYS A 461 -13.05 22.13 -9.30
C LYS A 461 -13.03 23.66 -9.27
N ASN A 462 -13.97 24.29 -9.97
CA ASN A 462 -14.22 25.73 -9.87
C ASN A 462 -15.73 25.97 -9.63
N THR A 463 -16.06 26.90 -8.74
CA THR A 463 -17.45 27.21 -8.35
C THR A 463 -17.92 28.61 -8.76
N ALA A 464 -17.09 29.36 -9.50
CA ALA A 464 -17.46 30.67 -10.02
C ALA A 464 -18.71 30.58 -10.90
N ALA A 465 -19.56 31.61 -10.78
CA ALA A 465 -20.67 31.82 -11.70
C ALA A 465 -20.19 32.11 -13.13
N ALA A 466 -18.98 32.65 -13.30
CA ALA A 466 -18.28 32.82 -14.57
C ALA A 466 -16.80 32.44 -14.36
N VAL A 467 -16.34 31.39 -15.03
CA VAL A 467 -14.98 30.85 -14.81
C VAL A 467 -13.93 31.63 -15.61
N THR A 468 -12.74 31.80 -15.05
CA THR A 468 -11.58 32.31 -15.80
C THR A 468 -10.97 31.17 -16.63
N THR A 469 -11.07 31.27 -17.96
CA THR A 469 -10.58 30.24 -18.88
C THR A 469 -9.05 30.13 -18.87
N GLY A 470 -8.54 28.97 -19.31
CA GLY A 470 -7.12 28.68 -19.42
C GLY A 470 -6.69 27.46 -18.63
N ASP A 471 -5.47 26.99 -18.89
CA ASP A 471 -4.97 25.76 -18.30
C ASP A 471 -4.53 25.94 -16.84
N ARG A 472 -4.88 24.95 -16.01
CA ARG A 472 -4.33 24.74 -14.67
C ARG A 472 -3.45 23.51 -14.70
N VAL A 473 -2.16 23.67 -14.42
CA VAL A 473 -1.27 22.52 -14.27
C VAL A 473 -1.25 22.13 -12.80
N VAL A 474 -1.74 20.93 -12.50
CA VAL A 474 -1.73 20.32 -11.17
C VAL A 474 -0.60 19.29 -11.10
N THR A 475 0.38 19.52 -10.24
CA THR A 475 1.56 18.66 -10.10
C THR A 475 1.60 18.03 -8.74
N LEU A 476 1.65 16.69 -8.67
CA LEU A 476 2.05 15.97 -7.47
C LEU A 476 3.58 16.03 -7.36
N VAL A 477 4.05 16.83 -6.42
CA VAL A 477 5.47 17.19 -6.29
C VAL A 477 6.21 16.14 -5.48
N ASN A 478 5.69 15.77 -4.31
CA ASN A 478 6.34 14.80 -3.43
C ASN A 478 5.34 13.93 -2.68
N VAL A 479 5.86 12.80 -2.18
CA VAL A 479 5.21 11.94 -1.19
C VAL A 479 6.20 11.62 -0.07
N THR A 480 5.67 11.43 1.13
CA THR A 480 6.45 11.12 2.34
C THR A 480 5.81 9.97 3.09
N ASP A 481 6.63 9.18 3.79
CA ASP A 481 6.18 8.07 4.63
C ASP A 481 6.66 8.20 6.08
N SER A 482 6.43 7.15 6.87
CA SER A 482 6.76 7.09 8.29
C SER A 482 8.22 6.73 8.56
N GLY A 483 9.04 6.58 7.52
CA GLY A 483 10.45 6.25 7.62
C GLY A 483 11.22 7.27 8.46
N SER A 484 12.27 6.79 9.10
CA SER A 484 13.19 7.63 9.89
C SER A 484 14.32 8.21 9.05
N THR A 485 14.64 7.58 7.92
CA THR A 485 15.66 7.99 6.95
C THR A 485 15.15 7.74 5.53
N SER A 486 15.53 8.54 4.52
CA SER A 486 15.00 8.38 3.15
C SER A 486 13.47 8.46 3.01
N ASN A 487 12.74 9.05 3.95
CA ASN A 487 11.27 9.01 4.04
C ASN A 487 10.49 9.91 3.05
N SER A 488 11.11 10.31 1.94
CA SER A 488 10.55 11.27 0.99
C SER A 488 11.02 11.00 -0.42
N THR A 489 10.11 11.12 -1.37
CA THR A 489 10.40 11.02 -2.81
C THR A 489 9.75 12.15 -3.59
N THR A 490 10.53 12.77 -4.46
CA THR A 490 10.04 13.70 -5.48
C THR A 490 9.43 12.91 -6.62
N VAL A 491 8.19 13.22 -6.98
CA VAL A 491 7.41 12.55 -8.02
C VAL A 491 7.36 13.40 -9.29
N SER A 492 7.07 14.69 -9.16
CA SER A 492 6.96 15.66 -10.27
C SER A 492 5.98 15.25 -11.39
N LEU A 493 4.83 14.68 -11.03
CA LEU A 493 3.81 14.24 -11.99
C LEU A 493 2.75 15.30 -12.22
N ALA A 494 2.61 15.78 -13.46
CA ALA A 494 1.69 16.86 -13.83
C ALA A 494 0.44 16.36 -14.57
N ALA A 495 -0.71 16.95 -14.26
CA ALA A 495 -1.96 16.87 -15.00
C ALA A 495 -2.37 18.28 -15.43
N THR A 496 -2.89 18.44 -16.65
CA THR A 496 -3.26 19.76 -17.20
C THR A 496 -4.75 19.85 -17.39
N VAL A 497 -5.42 20.67 -16.58
CA VAL A 497 -6.86 20.89 -16.65
C VAL A 497 -7.15 22.10 -17.51
N THR A 498 -7.86 21.91 -18.62
CA THR A 498 -8.35 23.03 -19.44
C THR A 498 -9.65 23.55 -18.85
N VAL A 499 -9.65 24.79 -18.33
CA VAL A 499 -10.85 25.44 -17.80
C VAL A 499 -11.57 26.19 -18.93
N SER A 500 -12.84 25.86 -19.16
CA SER A 500 -13.67 26.46 -20.21
C SER A 500 -15.06 26.83 -19.69
N THR A 501 -15.73 27.78 -20.36
CA THR A 501 -17.09 28.20 -20.04
C THR A 501 -18.17 27.24 -20.58
N GLY A 502 -17.79 26.27 -21.41
CA GLY A 502 -18.61 25.18 -21.98
C GLY A 502 -20.04 25.48 -22.42
N THR A 503 -20.39 26.74 -22.65
CA THR A 503 -21.55 27.09 -23.48
C THR A 503 -21.03 27.11 -24.91
N ILE A 504 -21.34 26.08 -25.71
CA ILE A 504 -21.32 26.30 -27.17
C ILE A 504 -22.53 27.19 -27.43
N GLY A 505 -22.30 28.50 -27.48
CA GLY A 505 -23.27 29.41 -28.07
C GLY A 505 -23.45 28.97 -29.51
N SER A 506 -24.57 28.33 -29.82
CA SER A 506 -24.97 27.83 -31.13
C SER A 506 -23.90 27.06 -31.92
N ALA A 507 -24.03 25.73 -32.02
CA ALA A 507 -23.32 25.00 -33.07
C ALA A 507 -24.13 25.13 -34.37
N LEU A 508 -23.70 26.04 -35.25
CA LEU A 508 -24.20 26.14 -36.61
C LEU A 508 -23.44 25.13 -37.47
N TYR A 509 -24.10 24.02 -37.81
CA TYR A 509 -23.58 23.07 -38.78
C TYR A 509 -24.09 23.48 -40.17
N THR A 510 -23.23 24.11 -40.97
CA THR A 510 -23.49 24.40 -42.39
C THR A 510 -23.09 23.20 -43.25
N PHE A 511 -24.05 22.64 -43.99
CA PHE A 511 -23.80 21.71 -45.08
C PHE A 511 -23.74 22.55 -46.36
N ASP A 512 -22.62 23.25 -46.59
CA ASP A 512 -22.39 23.98 -47.84
C ASP A 512 -21.59 23.09 -48.79
N THR A 513 -22.17 22.82 -49.94
CA THR A 513 -21.60 22.02 -51.02
C THR A 513 -21.28 22.85 -52.25
N ASN A 514 -21.50 24.18 -52.21
CA ASN A 514 -21.41 25.07 -53.37
C ASN A 514 -20.07 25.80 -53.52
N THR A 515 -19.03 25.43 -52.76
CA THR A 515 -17.70 26.02 -52.92
C THR A 515 -16.62 24.97 -53.14
N SER A 516 -16.16 24.89 -54.39
CA SER A 516 -14.90 24.25 -54.74
C SER A 516 -13.74 24.99 -54.06
N GLY A 517 -13.34 24.48 -52.89
CA GLY A 517 -11.98 24.63 -52.38
C GLY A 517 -11.63 25.92 -51.64
N THR A 518 -12.25 26.20 -50.50
CA THR A 518 -11.57 26.88 -49.38
C THR A 518 -12.04 26.31 -48.04
N ALA A 519 -11.08 25.95 -47.18
CA ALA A 519 -11.30 25.33 -45.88
C ALA A 519 -12.07 26.24 -44.91
N PHE A 520 -13.14 25.71 -44.29
CA PHE A 520 -13.76 26.30 -43.11
C PHE A 520 -13.20 25.65 -41.84
N ALA A 521 -12.95 26.47 -40.83
CA ALA A 521 -12.38 26.07 -39.56
C ALA A 521 -13.49 25.64 -38.57
N ASP A 522 -14.02 24.44 -38.75
CA ASP A 522 -14.82 23.65 -37.77
C ASP A 522 -15.37 22.40 -38.50
N GLY A 523 -14.90 21.21 -38.13
CA GLY A 523 -15.60 19.93 -38.40
C GLY A 523 -15.74 19.50 -39.87
N THR A 524 -14.67 19.05 -40.52
CA THR A 524 -14.75 18.44 -41.86
C THR A 524 -15.49 17.09 -41.85
N ILE A 525 -16.45 16.92 -42.76
CA ILE A 525 -16.99 15.61 -43.17
C ILE A 525 -16.07 15.06 -44.27
N SER A 526 -15.45 13.89 -44.05
CA SER A 526 -14.68 13.21 -45.09
C SER A 526 -15.03 11.72 -45.08
N GLY A 527 -15.65 11.24 -46.16
CA GLY A 527 -15.95 9.83 -46.37
C GLY A 527 -16.67 9.61 -47.70
N TYR A 528 -16.11 8.76 -48.55
CA TYR A 528 -16.73 8.21 -49.75
C TYR A 528 -16.94 6.72 -49.48
N ASP A 529 -18.18 6.23 -49.43
CA ASP A 529 -18.42 4.78 -49.36
C ASP A 529 -19.63 4.37 -50.22
N THR A 530 -19.36 3.48 -51.17
CA THR A 530 -20.37 2.81 -52.00
C THR A 530 -20.76 1.50 -51.30
N GLY A 531 -21.55 1.59 -50.24
CA GLY A 531 -22.01 0.45 -49.45
C GLY A 531 -23.37 -0.09 -49.92
N THR A 532 -23.46 -1.41 -50.12
CA THR A 532 -24.68 -2.14 -50.50
C THR A 532 -25.84 -1.97 -49.52
N THR A 533 -27.07 -2.00 -50.05
CA THR A 533 -28.39 -1.95 -49.39
C THR A 533 -28.45 -2.47 -47.94
N GLY A 534 -28.95 -1.62 -47.03
CA GLY A 534 -29.48 -2.03 -45.72
C GLY A 534 -28.70 -1.61 -44.48
N ASN A 535 -27.53 -0.97 -44.62
CA ASN A 535 -26.77 -0.46 -43.47
C ASN A 535 -26.88 1.07 -43.34
N PRO A 536 -27.08 1.62 -42.12
CA PRO A 536 -27.08 3.05 -41.89
C PRO A 536 -25.70 3.65 -42.22
N ILE A 537 -25.67 4.69 -43.05
CA ILE A 537 -24.45 5.48 -43.29
C ILE A 537 -24.23 6.37 -42.07
N ILE A 538 -23.10 6.22 -41.37
CA ILE A 538 -22.77 6.96 -40.14
C ILE A 538 -21.70 8.01 -40.47
N TYR A 539 -22.07 9.29 -40.41
CA TYR A 539 -21.11 10.39 -40.43
C TYR A 539 -20.71 10.77 -39.00
N THR A 540 -19.41 10.92 -38.75
CA THR A 540 -18.85 11.35 -37.46
C THR A 540 -18.19 12.72 -37.64
N LEU A 541 -18.75 13.76 -37.05
CA LEU A 541 -18.11 15.09 -37.01
C LEU A 541 -16.94 15.06 -36.01
N ASN A 542 -15.72 15.17 -36.52
CA ASN A 542 -14.50 15.16 -35.71
C ASN A 542 -14.23 16.55 -35.12
N GLY A 543 -14.04 16.62 -33.80
CA GLY A 543 -13.64 17.85 -33.08
C GLY A 543 -14.40 18.13 -31.79
N HIS A 544 -15.51 17.45 -31.53
CA HIS A 544 -16.31 17.61 -30.31
C HIS A 544 -16.29 16.37 -29.39
N VAL A 545 -16.46 16.60 -28.08
CA VAL A 545 -16.54 15.55 -27.04
C VAL A 545 -17.73 14.59 -27.19
N SER A 546 -18.71 14.98 -28.01
CA SER A 546 -19.88 14.18 -28.38
C SER A 546 -19.98 14.15 -29.91
N PRO A 547 -19.58 13.06 -30.59
CA PRO A 547 -19.71 12.99 -32.05
C PRO A 547 -21.20 12.89 -32.43
N LEU A 548 -21.67 13.84 -33.25
CA LEU A 548 -22.99 13.79 -33.87
C LEU A 548 -22.99 12.69 -34.94
N GLN A 549 -23.95 11.78 -34.85
CA GLN A 549 -24.24 10.74 -35.84
C GLN A 549 -25.46 11.12 -36.65
N ILE A 550 -25.32 11.07 -37.96
CA ILE A 550 -26.42 11.19 -38.92
C ILE A 550 -26.66 9.79 -39.47
N THR A 551 -27.91 9.36 -39.52
CA THR A 551 -28.32 8.06 -40.05
C THR A 551 -29.42 8.25 -41.09
N LEU A 552 -29.23 7.65 -42.27
CA LEU A 552 -30.22 7.57 -43.33
C LEU A 552 -30.87 6.18 -43.32
N ALA A 553 -32.20 6.11 -43.28
CA ALA A 553 -32.91 4.85 -43.49
C ALA A 553 -33.07 4.61 -45.00
N PRO A 554 -33.01 3.34 -45.48
CA PRO A 554 -33.18 3.06 -46.90
C PRO A 554 -34.60 3.42 -47.36
N SER A 555 -34.71 4.28 -48.36
CA SER A 555 -35.88 4.34 -49.22
C SER A 555 -35.96 3.03 -50.02
N ASP A 556 -37.17 2.53 -50.27
CA ASP A 556 -37.45 1.31 -51.06
C ASP A 556 -36.49 1.17 -52.26
N SER A 557 -35.62 0.15 -52.19
CA SER A 557 -34.62 -0.12 -53.21
C SER A 557 -35.28 -0.73 -54.44
N LYS A 558 -35.41 0.04 -55.53
CA LYS A 558 -35.23 -0.58 -56.85
C LYS A 558 -33.77 -1.00 -56.96
N ALA A 559 -33.54 -2.30 -56.91
CA ALA A 559 -32.22 -2.90 -57.04
C ALA A 559 -31.48 -2.35 -58.27
N GLY A 560 -30.47 -1.49 -58.05
CA GLY A 560 -29.57 -1.00 -59.10
C GLY A 560 -29.24 0.49 -59.11
N SER A 561 -29.92 1.36 -58.35
CA SER A 561 -29.55 2.77 -58.22
C SER A 561 -28.55 2.98 -57.07
N SER A 562 -27.38 3.53 -57.40
CA SER A 562 -26.40 3.99 -56.41
C SER A 562 -26.99 5.13 -55.61
N GLN A 563 -27.25 4.91 -54.32
CA GLN A 563 -27.60 5.96 -53.36
C GLN A 563 -26.32 6.77 -53.11
N ASN A 564 -26.13 7.86 -53.85
CA ASN A 564 -24.91 8.67 -53.79
C ASN A 564 -25.20 9.95 -53.01
N LEU A 565 -24.49 10.21 -51.91
CA LEU A 565 -24.65 11.45 -51.14
C LEU A 565 -23.68 12.55 -51.56
N ILE A 566 -22.72 12.28 -52.46
CA ILE A 566 -21.84 13.31 -53.04
C ILE A 566 -21.43 12.87 -54.46
N GLY A 567 -21.72 13.71 -55.45
CA GLY A 567 -21.22 13.58 -56.82
C GLY A 567 -22.29 13.28 -57.85
N ASP A 568 -22.82 14.35 -58.42
CA ASP A 568 -23.29 14.54 -59.81
C ASP A 568 -23.91 13.31 -60.51
N VAL A 569 -25.22 13.38 -60.74
CA VAL A 569 -25.73 13.06 -62.06
C VAL A 569 -26.71 14.18 -62.40
N TRP A 570 -26.30 15.07 -63.33
CA TRP A 570 -27.11 15.97 -64.17
C TRP A 570 -26.75 17.48 -64.14
N GLY A 571 -25.47 17.84 -64.02
CA GLY A 571 -24.93 18.97 -64.82
C GLY A 571 -25.44 20.40 -64.51
N ASP A 572 -26.07 20.65 -63.37
CA ASP A 572 -26.50 21.98 -62.92
C ASP A 572 -26.16 22.27 -61.44
N GLY A 573 -24.96 21.89 -61.01
CA GLY A 573 -24.18 22.67 -60.02
C GLY A 573 -24.80 22.91 -58.64
N GLY A 574 -25.52 21.95 -58.07
CA GLY A 574 -25.94 21.97 -56.66
C GLY A 574 -25.85 20.60 -56.01
N ASP A 575 -24.80 20.35 -55.25
CA ASP A 575 -24.56 19.08 -54.54
C ASP A 575 -25.42 19.04 -53.26
N ALA A 576 -26.28 18.05 -53.04
CA ALA A 576 -27.25 18.14 -51.96
C ALA A 576 -27.67 16.77 -51.41
N LEU A 577 -28.09 16.71 -50.14
CA LEU A 577 -28.50 15.49 -49.43
C LEU A 577 -29.89 15.04 -49.94
N SER A 578 -29.97 14.38 -51.10
CA SER A 578 -31.24 14.11 -51.81
C SER A 578 -31.89 12.75 -51.49
N ALA A 579 -33.22 12.72 -51.49
CA ALA A 579 -34.06 11.52 -51.43
C ALA A 579 -34.42 11.06 -52.85
N ASP A 580 -34.35 9.77 -53.18
CA ASP A 580 -34.70 9.26 -54.52
C ASP A 580 -36.20 9.55 -54.88
N PRO A 581 -36.50 10.30 -55.96
CA PRO A 581 -37.87 10.67 -56.34
C PRO A 581 -38.70 9.47 -56.82
N SER A 582 -38.08 8.30 -57.04
CA SER A 582 -38.75 7.05 -57.39
C SER A 582 -39.11 6.18 -56.19
N ALA A 583 -38.77 6.60 -54.96
CA ALA A 583 -39.08 5.89 -53.73
C ALA A 583 -40.59 5.82 -53.45
N THR A 584 -41.11 4.61 -53.25
CA THR A 584 -42.52 4.41 -52.85
C THR A 584 -42.74 4.54 -51.34
N ALA A 585 -41.66 4.58 -50.56
CA ALA A 585 -41.64 4.72 -49.11
C ALA A 585 -41.08 6.10 -48.69
N PRO A 586 -41.49 6.65 -47.53
CA PRO A 586 -40.96 7.89 -46.98
C PRO A 586 -39.44 7.83 -46.76
N THR A 587 -38.70 8.89 -47.11
CA THR A 587 -37.28 9.03 -46.75
C THR A 587 -37.16 9.54 -45.31
N GLU A 588 -36.30 8.90 -44.51
CA GLU A 588 -36.06 9.28 -43.11
C GLU A 588 -34.60 9.64 -42.85
N ILE A 589 -34.38 10.81 -42.25
CA ILE A 589 -33.06 11.30 -41.82
C ILE A 589 -33.07 11.45 -40.30
N LYS A 590 -32.18 10.75 -39.60
CA LYS A 590 -32.06 10.77 -38.14
C LYS A 590 -30.78 11.44 -37.67
N PHE A 591 -30.90 12.36 -36.72
CA PHE A 591 -29.82 13.04 -36.00
C PHE A 591 -29.78 12.56 -34.55
N ALA A 592 -28.63 12.07 -34.08
CA ALA A 592 -28.41 11.66 -32.68
C ALA A 592 -26.93 11.70 -32.33
N PHE A 593 -26.56 11.89 -31.05
CA PHE A 593 -25.17 11.77 -30.63
C PHE A 593 -24.80 10.32 -30.28
N ALA A 594 -23.59 9.87 -30.62
CA ALA A 594 -23.15 8.49 -30.34
C ALA A 594 -23.14 8.15 -28.85
N ASN A 595 -22.89 9.15 -28.01
CA ASN A 595 -22.90 9.03 -26.55
C ASN A 595 -24.28 9.32 -25.93
N SER A 596 -25.35 9.46 -26.72
CA SER A 596 -26.70 9.82 -26.23
C SER A 596 -26.78 11.16 -25.49
N ALA A 597 -25.90 12.12 -25.80
CA ALA A 597 -26.05 13.50 -25.36
C ALA A 597 -27.41 14.08 -25.81
N THR A 598 -27.97 14.97 -25.00
CA THR A 598 -29.18 15.72 -25.36
C THR A 598 -28.82 17.04 -26.00
N PHE A 599 -29.68 17.58 -26.86
CA PHE A 599 -29.48 18.87 -27.52
C PHE A 599 -30.81 19.57 -27.77
N ASP A 600 -30.76 20.89 -27.97
CA ASP A 600 -31.90 21.66 -28.44
C ASP A 600 -31.83 21.75 -29.97
N PHE A 601 -32.88 21.31 -30.66
CA PHE A 601 -32.98 21.45 -32.11
C PHE A 601 -33.63 22.79 -32.46
N GLN A 602 -32.83 23.76 -32.95
CA GLN A 602 -33.27 25.15 -33.05
C GLN A 602 -33.84 25.49 -34.43
N SER A 603 -33.11 25.17 -35.49
CA SER A 603 -33.58 25.40 -36.85
C SER A 603 -32.91 24.46 -37.84
N ILE A 604 -33.61 24.25 -38.95
CA ILE A 604 -33.08 23.54 -40.10
C ILE A 604 -33.44 24.32 -41.35
N THR A 605 -32.49 24.46 -42.25
CA THR A 605 -32.73 25.05 -43.57
C THR A 605 -32.72 23.95 -44.60
N ILE A 606 -33.82 23.89 -45.36
CA ILE A 606 -34.04 22.88 -46.37
C ILE A 606 -34.11 23.57 -47.74
N GLY A 607 -33.21 23.17 -48.64
CA GLY A 607 -33.29 23.53 -50.05
C GLY A 607 -34.21 22.60 -50.81
N ASN A 608 -34.74 23.09 -51.94
CA ASN A 608 -35.36 22.28 -52.97
C ASN A 608 -34.50 22.37 -54.22
N ASN A 609 -34.01 21.22 -54.71
CA ASN A 609 -33.16 21.15 -55.90
C ASN A 609 -33.96 20.86 -57.19
N ASP A 610 -35.26 20.61 -57.09
CA ASP A 610 -36.02 20.09 -58.21
C ASP A 610 -36.82 21.17 -58.95
N ASN A 611 -36.38 21.48 -60.18
CA ASN A 611 -37.00 22.43 -61.11
C ASN A 611 -38.36 21.94 -61.67
N ALA A 612 -38.87 20.77 -61.25
CA ALA A 612 -39.89 20.03 -62.00
C ALA A 612 -41.35 20.14 -61.50
N TYR A 613 -41.65 20.75 -60.35
CA TYR A 613 -43.04 20.76 -59.84
C TYR A 613 -43.52 22.14 -59.39
N SER A 614 -44.24 22.81 -60.29
CA SER A 614 -45.04 23.99 -59.94
C SER A 614 -46.33 23.58 -59.23
N GLY A 615 -46.54 24.05 -57.99
CA GLY A 615 -47.83 23.98 -57.28
C GLY A 615 -48.04 22.85 -56.26
N GLY A 616 -46.99 22.16 -55.80
CA GLY A 616 -47.07 21.14 -54.74
C GLY A 616 -47.00 21.70 -53.30
N THR A 617 -47.18 20.82 -52.30
CA THR A 617 -46.99 21.15 -50.88
C THR A 617 -45.97 20.19 -50.28
N LEU A 618 -44.89 20.69 -49.67
CA LEU A 618 -43.95 19.86 -48.93
C LEU A 618 -44.43 19.71 -47.49
N THR A 619 -44.62 18.46 -47.03
CA THR A 619 -44.95 18.15 -45.63
C THR A 619 -43.81 17.35 -45.01
N LEU A 620 -43.24 17.89 -43.93
CA LEU A 620 -42.18 17.27 -43.16
C LEU A 620 -42.70 16.92 -41.76
N THR A 621 -42.49 15.67 -41.36
CA THR A 621 -42.76 15.21 -39.99
C THR A 621 -41.44 15.13 -39.24
N PHE A 622 -41.32 15.90 -38.17
CA PHE A 622 -40.23 15.84 -37.21
C PHE A 622 -40.67 14.98 -36.03
N THR A 623 -39.95 13.90 -35.77
CA THR A 623 -40.18 13.00 -34.64
C THR A 623 -39.00 13.10 -33.70
N THR A 624 -39.26 13.30 -32.41
CA THR A 624 -38.23 13.31 -31.35
C THR A 624 -38.56 12.26 -30.30
N ASP A 625 -37.69 12.08 -29.30
CA ASP A 625 -38.00 11.26 -28.13
C ASP A 625 -39.11 11.86 -27.24
N LYS A 626 -39.57 13.08 -27.53
CA LYS A 626 -40.57 13.82 -26.75
C LYS A 626 -41.90 14.04 -27.47
N GLY A 627 -41.97 13.80 -28.79
CA GLY A 627 -43.21 13.97 -29.54
C GLY A 627 -43.00 14.08 -31.04
N GLN A 628 -44.06 14.47 -31.74
CA GLN A 628 -44.04 14.73 -33.18
C GLN A 628 -44.57 16.13 -33.49
N TRP A 629 -43.98 16.75 -34.52
CA TRP A 629 -44.43 18.02 -35.07
C TRP A 629 -44.32 18.00 -36.60
N THR A 630 -45.33 18.54 -37.26
CA THR A 630 -45.41 18.55 -38.72
C THR A 630 -45.36 19.97 -39.26
N ALA A 631 -44.48 20.21 -40.23
CA ALA A 631 -44.41 21.47 -40.97
C ALA A 631 -44.92 21.27 -42.39
N THR A 632 -45.72 22.20 -42.89
CA THR A 632 -46.28 22.17 -44.23
C THR A 632 -46.02 23.51 -44.93
N SER A 633 -45.29 23.51 -46.05
CA SER A 633 -45.05 24.72 -46.84
C SER A 633 -45.62 24.60 -48.25
N PRO A 634 -46.40 25.59 -48.75
CA PRO A 634 -46.77 25.65 -50.16
C PRO A 634 -45.53 25.96 -51.00
N LEU A 635 -45.31 25.20 -52.07
CA LEU A 635 -44.24 25.47 -53.03
C LEU A 635 -44.71 26.57 -53.97
N GLY A 636 -44.00 27.69 -54.01
CA GLY A 636 -44.32 28.79 -54.90
C GLY A 636 -44.30 28.34 -56.36
N SER A 637 -45.22 28.86 -57.17
CA SER A 637 -45.23 28.67 -58.62
C SER A 637 -44.24 29.64 -59.26
N TYR A 638 -43.01 29.21 -59.60
CA TYR A 638 -42.11 30.07 -60.38
C TYR A 638 -41.05 29.34 -61.23
N MET A 639 -40.61 30.04 -62.29
CA MET A 639 -39.88 29.54 -63.44
C MET A 639 -38.35 29.73 -63.35
N MET A 640 -37.61 28.66 -63.65
CA MET A 640 -36.32 28.53 -64.39
C MET A 640 -35.15 29.54 -64.25
N SER A 641 -35.09 30.50 -63.30
CA SER A 641 -33.92 31.43 -63.29
C SER A 641 -33.28 31.82 -61.96
N GLU A 642 -33.67 31.24 -60.82
CA GLU A 642 -32.87 31.35 -59.58
C GLU A 642 -32.67 29.96 -58.94
N PRO A 643 -31.43 29.43 -58.83
CA PRO A 643 -31.21 28.02 -58.47
C PRO A 643 -31.40 27.65 -56.99
N ASN A 644 -31.78 28.57 -56.09
CA ASN A 644 -31.63 28.34 -54.65
C ASN A 644 -32.86 28.79 -53.86
N PHE A 645 -33.99 28.08 -53.98
CA PHE A 645 -35.09 28.26 -53.03
C PHE A 645 -34.79 27.48 -51.75
N SER A 646 -34.54 28.20 -50.66
CA SER A 646 -34.23 27.63 -49.36
C SER A 646 -35.27 28.05 -48.34
N ASN A 647 -35.99 27.09 -47.78
CA ASN A 647 -36.94 27.33 -46.69
C ASN A 647 -36.25 27.03 -45.36
N THR A 648 -36.02 28.06 -44.56
CA THR A 648 -35.58 27.90 -43.17
C THR A 648 -36.79 27.63 -42.29
N TYR A 649 -36.83 26.44 -41.72
CA TYR A 649 -37.77 26.10 -40.66
C TYR A 649 -37.13 26.45 -39.32
N ASN A 650 -37.52 27.62 -38.80
CA ASN A 650 -37.19 28.02 -37.44
C ASN A 650 -38.14 27.30 -36.48
N ILE A 651 -37.61 26.37 -35.71
CA ILE A 651 -38.40 25.55 -34.78
C ILE A 651 -38.67 26.30 -33.47
N GLY A 652 -38.10 27.51 -33.32
CA GLY A 652 -38.26 28.39 -32.16
C GLY A 652 -39.57 29.19 -32.05
N ASP A 653 -40.56 29.00 -32.95
CA ASP A 653 -41.87 29.64 -32.81
C ASP A 653 -42.73 28.90 -31.74
N GLU A 654 -43.41 29.67 -30.89
CA GLU A 654 -43.95 29.34 -29.54
C GLU A 654 -44.77 28.05 -29.33
N LEU A 655 -45.06 27.23 -30.34
CA LEU A 655 -45.89 26.03 -30.22
C LEU A 655 -45.11 24.69 -30.25
N ALA A 656 -43.80 24.71 -30.55
CA ALA A 656 -43.00 23.49 -30.73
C ALA A 656 -41.77 23.35 -29.81
N SER A 657 -41.39 24.39 -29.06
CA SER A 657 -40.11 24.43 -28.32
C SER A 657 -39.90 23.28 -27.32
N ASP A 658 -40.97 22.81 -26.67
CA ASP A 658 -40.87 21.80 -25.61
C ASP A 658 -40.48 20.40 -26.12
N ILE A 659 -40.87 20.05 -27.35
CA ILE A 659 -40.56 18.74 -27.93
C ILE A 659 -39.19 18.69 -28.62
N PHE A 660 -38.54 19.85 -28.80
CA PHE A 660 -37.24 20.00 -29.47
C PHE A 660 -36.12 20.47 -28.54
N ALA A 661 -36.44 20.97 -27.35
CA ALA A 661 -35.45 21.26 -26.31
C ALA A 661 -35.01 19.97 -25.59
N GLY A 662 -33.71 19.76 -25.40
CA GLY A 662 -33.12 18.65 -24.67
C GLY A 662 -33.53 17.27 -25.18
N VAL A 663 -33.62 17.10 -26.51
CA VAL A 663 -33.95 15.84 -27.17
C VAL A 663 -32.72 14.95 -27.33
N LYS A 664 -32.93 13.62 -27.32
CA LYS A 664 -31.86 12.65 -27.57
C LYS A 664 -31.62 12.40 -29.06
N TRP A 665 -32.67 12.55 -29.86
CA TRP A 665 -32.63 12.37 -31.31
C TRP A 665 -33.78 13.11 -31.98
N VAL A 666 -33.58 13.43 -33.27
CA VAL A 666 -34.63 13.96 -34.16
C VAL A 666 -34.61 13.16 -35.46
N THR A 667 -35.75 12.63 -35.88
CA THR A 667 -35.96 12.01 -37.19
C THR A 667 -36.84 12.93 -38.03
N ILE A 668 -36.44 13.20 -39.27
CA ILE A 668 -37.18 13.98 -40.24
C ILE A 668 -37.69 13.04 -41.33
N THR A 669 -38.99 13.04 -41.57
CA THR A 669 -39.66 12.19 -42.55
C THR A 669 -40.43 13.06 -43.56
N ALA A 670 -40.20 12.85 -44.85
CA ALA A 670 -41.01 13.46 -45.92
C ALA A 670 -42.12 12.50 -46.38
N ALA A 671 -43.34 13.01 -46.60
CA ALA A 671 -44.46 12.17 -47.06
C ALA A 671 -44.22 11.59 -48.47
N SER A 672 -44.53 10.30 -48.66
CA SER A 672 -44.29 9.54 -49.90
C SER A 672 -44.88 10.21 -51.14
N GLY A 673 -44.09 10.28 -52.22
CA GLY A 673 -44.50 10.84 -53.53
C GLY A 673 -44.13 12.30 -53.76
N THR A 674 -43.23 12.89 -52.96
CA THR A 674 -42.93 14.33 -52.99
C THR A 674 -41.41 14.58 -52.86
N LEU A 675 -40.81 15.06 -53.94
CA LEU A 675 -39.65 15.97 -54.04
C LEU A 675 -38.33 15.63 -53.34
N ASP A 676 -37.26 15.73 -54.12
CA ASP A 676 -35.87 15.84 -53.67
C ASP A 676 -35.73 17.09 -52.79
N PHE A 677 -35.49 16.90 -51.48
CA PHE A 677 -35.17 17.99 -50.56
C PHE A 677 -33.77 17.79 -50.01
N ASN A 678 -33.06 18.89 -49.78
CA ASN A 678 -31.71 18.89 -49.26
C ASN A 678 -31.57 19.68 -47.97
N ILE A 679 -30.75 19.21 -47.04
CA ILE A 679 -30.46 19.93 -45.80
C ILE A 679 -29.25 20.83 -46.03
N ASN A 680 -29.45 22.14 -46.00
CA ASN A 680 -28.41 23.15 -46.22
C ASN A 680 -27.73 23.56 -44.91
N THR A 681 -28.50 23.75 -43.84
CA THR A 681 -27.96 24.11 -42.53
C THR A 681 -28.74 23.44 -41.42
N LEU A 682 -28.05 23.03 -40.37
CA LEU A 682 -28.61 22.51 -39.12
C LEU A 682 -28.08 23.34 -37.95
N VAL A 683 -28.98 23.84 -37.10
CA VAL A 683 -28.61 24.56 -35.88
C VAL A 683 -29.07 23.76 -34.66
N ILE A 684 -28.09 23.34 -33.85
CA ILE A 684 -28.35 22.68 -32.56
C ILE A 684 -27.62 23.41 -31.43
N ASN A 685 -28.28 23.55 -30.30
CA ASN A 685 -27.79 24.27 -29.13
C ASN A 685 -27.80 23.37 -27.89
N ASN A 686 -27.24 23.87 -26.79
CA ASN A 686 -27.36 23.23 -25.46
C ASN A 686 -27.01 21.73 -25.44
N ILE A 687 -25.98 21.33 -26.19
CA ILE A 687 -25.49 19.96 -26.22
C ILE A 687 -24.99 19.59 -24.82
N THR A 688 -25.73 18.71 -24.15
CA THR A 688 -25.49 18.29 -22.78
C THR A 688 -25.11 16.81 -22.78
N PRO A 689 -23.92 16.43 -22.29
CA PRO A 689 -23.51 15.04 -22.18
C PRO A 689 -24.54 14.17 -21.43
N PRO A 690 -24.63 12.87 -21.72
CA PRO A 690 -25.55 11.98 -21.03
C PRO A 690 -25.32 12.01 -19.51
N ASN A 691 -26.40 12.18 -18.76
CA ASN A 691 -26.36 12.21 -17.30
C ASN A 691 -26.29 10.78 -16.72
N LEU A 692 -25.18 10.08 -16.94
CA LEU A 692 -24.99 8.66 -16.60
C LEU A 692 -24.88 8.42 -15.08
N PRO A 693 -25.33 7.25 -14.58
CA PRO A 693 -25.04 6.82 -13.22
C PRO A 693 -23.54 6.52 -13.04
N ALA A 694 -23.05 6.60 -11.82
CA ALA A 694 -21.68 6.21 -11.49
C ALA A 694 -21.68 5.31 -10.25
N VAL A 695 -20.91 4.23 -10.27
CA VAL A 695 -20.64 3.40 -9.09
C VAL A 695 -19.33 3.88 -8.49
N THR A 696 -19.36 4.28 -7.22
CA THR A 696 -18.21 4.86 -6.52
C THR A 696 -17.67 3.96 -5.41
N ALA A 697 -18.43 2.95 -4.98
CA ALA A 697 -17.94 1.89 -4.09
C ALA A 697 -18.89 0.70 -4.09
N ILE A 698 -18.39 -0.48 -3.75
CA ILE A 698 -19.20 -1.66 -3.49
C ILE A 698 -18.78 -2.33 -2.18
N SER A 699 -19.73 -2.91 -1.44
CA SER A 699 -19.44 -3.62 -0.20
C SER A 699 -20.44 -4.75 0.07
N PRO A 700 -19.97 -6.00 0.32
CA PRO A 700 -18.58 -6.44 0.21
C PRO A 700 -18.10 -6.48 -1.25
N ALA A 701 -16.79 -6.33 -1.47
CA ALA A 701 -16.18 -6.37 -2.80
C ALA A 701 -15.87 -7.81 -3.29
N ASN A 702 -16.15 -8.84 -2.50
CA ASN A 702 -15.88 -10.23 -2.83
C ASN A 702 -17.03 -11.15 -2.42
N GLY A 703 -17.17 -12.30 -3.08
CA GLY A 703 -18.10 -13.35 -2.67
C GLY A 703 -17.85 -14.69 -3.37
N PRO A 704 -18.56 -15.76 -3.00
CA PRO A 704 -18.35 -17.09 -3.56
C PRO A 704 -18.74 -17.17 -5.04
N VAL A 705 -18.04 -18.03 -5.80
CA VAL A 705 -18.38 -18.40 -7.19
C VAL A 705 -19.82 -18.90 -7.37
N SER A 706 -20.46 -19.41 -6.32
CA SER A 706 -21.87 -19.83 -6.33
C SER A 706 -22.86 -18.65 -6.37
N GLY A 707 -22.40 -17.41 -6.16
CA GLY A 707 -23.26 -16.24 -6.03
C GLY A 707 -23.98 -16.17 -4.68
N GLY A 708 -24.97 -15.28 -4.59
CA GLY A 708 -25.81 -15.08 -3.40
C GLY A 708 -25.31 -14.01 -2.43
N THR A 709 -24.26 -13.26 -2.78
CA THR A 709 -23.73 -12.19 -1.91
C THR A 709 -24.61 -10.95 -2.03
N ALA A 710 -25.14 -10.45 -0.92
CA ALA A 710 -25.79 -9.14 -0.90
C ALA A 710 -24.73 -8.03 -0.91
N VAL A 711 -24.64 -7.31 -2.02
CA VAL A 711 -23.69 -6.23 -2.28
C VAL A 711 -24.41 -4.90 -2.23
N THR A 712 -23.97 -4.02 -1.33
CA THR A 712 -24.34 -2.61 -1.31
C THR A 712 -23.49 -1.87 -2.33
N ILE A 713 -24.12 -1.32 -3.35
CA ILE A 713 -23.53 -0.53 -4.41
C ILE A 713 -23.78 0.95 -4.09
N THR A 714 -22.72 1.70 -3.84
CA THR A 714 -22.77 3.14 -3.58
C THR A 714 -22.38 3.90 -4.84
N GLY A 715 -23.04 5.01 -5.10
CA GLY A 715 -22.79 5.77 -6.31
C GLY A 715 -23.65 7.02 -6.44
N THR A 716 -23.97 7.39 -7.67
CA THR A 716 -24.83 8.54 -7.98
C THR A 716 -25.84 8.21 -9.07
N LYS A 717 -26.98 8.90 -9.02
CA LYS A 717 -28.04 8.91 -10.03
C LYS A 717 -28.64 7.51 -10.29
N PHE A 718 -28.83 6.73 -9.23
CA PHE A 718 -29.45 5.41 -9.29
C PHE A 718 -30.98 5.43 -9.33
N THR A 719 -31.61 6.61 -9.17
CA THR A 719 -33.06 6.73 -9.29
C THR A 719 -33.55 6.19 -10.63
N GLY A 720 -34.48 5.23 -10.58
CA GLY A 720 -35.02 4.59 -11.77
C GLY A 720 -34.10 3.56 -12.41
N ALA A 721 -33.07 3.06 -11.72
CA ALA A 721 -32.22 1.99 -12.25
C ALA A 721 -33.06 0.77 -12.68
N THR A 722 -32.80 0.29 -13.89
CA THR A 722 -33.54 -0.81 -14.55
C THR A 722 -32.74 -2.10 -14.59
N SER A 723 -31.41 -2.05 -14.39
CA SER A 723 -30.55 -3.23 -14.39
C SER A 723 -29.30 -3.03 -13.54
N VAL A 724 -28.86 -4.11 -12.90
CA VAL A 724 -27.56 -4.25 -12.27
C VAL A 724 -26.92 -5.52 -12.81
N ARG A 725 -25.66 -5.46 -13.26
CA ARG A 725 -24.93 -6.61 -13.80
C ARG A 725 -23.58 -6.76 -13.12
N PHE A 726 -23.19 -8.00 -12.85
CA PHE A 726 -21.87 -8.41 -12.40
C PHE A 726 -21.12 -8.97 -13.61
N GLY A 727 -20.25 -8.14 -14.20
CA GLY A 727 -19.69 -8.38 -15.53
C GLY A 727 -20.82 -8.48 -16.57
N GLY A 728 -20.86 -9.59 -17.32
CA GLY A 728 -21.91 -9.84 -18.31
C GLY A 728 -23.22 -10.42 -17.74
N VAL A 729 -23.28 -10.81 -16.46
CA VAL A 729 -24.41 -11.56 -15.89
C VAL A 729 -25.29 -10.62 -15.06
N ALA A 730 -26.61 -10.67 -15.25
CA ALA A 730 -27.55 -9.87 -14.45
C ALA A 730 -27.51 -10.29 -12.97
N ALA A 731 -27.68 -9.32 -12.07
CA ALA A 731 -27.83 -9.59 -10.64
C ALA A 731 -29.01 -10.53 -10.40
N GLY A 732 -28.89 -11.40 -9.38
CA GLY A 732 -29.99 -12.31 -9.02
C GLY A 732 -31.23 -11.57 -8.55
N SER A 733 -31.03 -10.42 -7.89
CA SER A 733 -32.05 -9.41 -7.59
C SER A 733 -31.37 -8.07 -7.28
N PHE A 734 -32.10 -6.96 -7.32
CA PHE A 734 -31.64 -5.70 -6.76
C PHE A 734 -32.80 -4.81 -6.29
N SER A 735 -32.54 -3.94 -5.31
CA SER A 735 -33.40 -2.85 -4.87
C SER A 735 -32.69 -1.52 -5.02
N VAL A 736 -33.41 -0.50 -5.48
CA VAL A 736 -32.92 0.88 -5.48
C VAL A 736 -33.32 1.52 -4.16
N ASP A 737 -32.36 1.64 -3.25
CA ASP A 737 -32.61 2.13 -1.90
C ASP A 737 -32.64 3.66 -1.85
N SER A 738 -31.81 4.32 -2.69
CA SER A 738 -31.83 5.77 -2.89
C SER A 738 -31.17 6.17 -4.22
N ALA A 739 -31.11 7.47 -4.52
CA ALA A 739 -30.37 7.99 -5.67
C ALA A 739 -28.86 7.68 -5.64
N THR A 740 -28.31 7.24 -4.50
CA THR A 740 -26.89 7.00 -4.30
C THR A 740 -26.58 5.59 -3.77
N GLN A 741 -27.59 4.72 -3.62
CA GLN A 741 -27.40 3.38 -3.08
C GLN A 741 -28.36 2.36 -3.71
N ILE A 742 -27.81 1.22 -4.08
CA ILE A 742 -28.54 0.02 -4.54
C ILE A 742 -28.06 -1.17 -3.70
N THR A 743 -28.97 -2.04 -3.31
CA THR A 743 -28.61 -3.37 -2.78
C THR A 743 -28.86 -4.41 -3.87
N ALA A 744 -27.84 -5.18 -4.26
CA ALA A 744 -27.94 -6.19 -5.30
C ALA A 744 -27.39 -7.54 -4.85
N THR A 745 -28.00 -8.64 -5.28
CA THR A 745 -27.50 -9.99 -5.01
C THR A 745 -26.63 -10.48 -6.16
N SER A 746 -25.37 -10.85 -5.87
CA SER A 746 -24.46 -11.39 -6.88
C SER A 746 -25.01 -12.69 -7.49
N PRO A 747 -24.96 -12.86 -8.82
CA PRO A 747 -25.29 -14.13 -9.48
C PRO A 747 -24.16 -15.15 -9.29
N ALA A 748 -24.37 -16.39 -9.74
CA ALA A 748 -23.27 -17.34 -9.87
C ALA A 748 -22.29 -16.89 -10.96
N GLY A 749 -20.99 -17.11 -10.75
CA GLY A 749 -19.92 -16.62 -11.63
C GLY A 749 -18.65 -17.45 -11.57
N SER A 750 -17.77 -17.25 -12.54
CA SER A 750 -16.43 -17.85 -12.56
C SER A 750 -15.48 -17.11 -11.64
N ALA A 751 -14.50 -17.82 -11.08
CA ALA A 751 -13.49 -17.21 -10.21
C ALA A 751 -12.72 -16.09 -10.94
N GLY A 752 -12.53 -14.96 -10.25
CA GLY A 752 -11.87 -13.77 -10.80
C GLY A 752 -12.69 -12.49 -10.61
N ALA A 753 -12.10 -11.38 -11.03
CA ALA A 753 -12.69 -10.05 -10.89
C ALA A 753 -13.65 -9.71 -12.05
N VAL A 754 -14.77 -9.08 -11.72
CA VAL A 754 -15.74 -8.53 -12.68
C VAL A 754 -16.14 -7.11 -12.26
N HIS A 755 -16.59 -6.29 -13.21
CA HIS A 755 -17.13 -4.95 -12.90
C HIS A 755 -18.63 -5.00 -12.67
N ILE A 756 -19.11 -4.30 -11.64
CA ILE A 756 -20.54 -4.08 -11.41
C ILE A 756 -20.99 -2.86 -12.20
N THR A 757 -22.00 -3.01 -13.06
CA THR A 757 -22.57 -1.89 -13.81
C THR A 757 -24.03 -1.69 -13.45
N VAL A 758 -24.45 -0.43 -13.37
CA VAL A 758 -25.83 -0.01 -13.11
C VAL A 758 -26.36 0.70 -14.35
N THR A 759 -27.52 0.28 -14.85
CA THR A 759 -28.21 0.92 -15.97
C THR A 759 -29.44 1.66 -15.47
N THR A 760 -29.58 2.92 -15.89
CA THR A 760 -30.78 3.76 -15.70
C THR A 760 -31.33 4.18 -17.08
N PRO A 761 -32.50 4.84 -17.16
CA PRO A 761 -32.99 5.43 -18.42
C PRO A 761 -32.06 6.45 -19.07
N ASN A 762 -31.09 6.98 -18.31
CA ASN A 762 -30.07 7.90 -18.82
C ASN A 762 -28.84 7.19 -19.38
N GLY A 763 -28.68 5.89 -19.11
CA GLY A 763 -27.60 5.04 -19.61
C GLY A 763 -26.95 4.17 -18.53
N THR A 764 -25.86 3.50 -18.89
CA THR A 764 -25.10 2.58 -18.03
C THR A 764 -23.87 3.26 -17.42
N SER A 765 -23.55 2.91 -16.17
CA SER A 765 -22.36 3.42 -15.51
C SER A 765 -21.08 2.97 -16.22
N ALA A 766 -20.06 3.84 -16.21
CA ALA A 766 -18.72 3.45 -16.62
C ALA A 766 -18.13 2.42 -15.64
N THR A 767 -17.19 1.61 -16.11
CA THR A 767 -16.44 0.64 -15.30
C THR A 767 -15.19 1.28 -14.70
N SER A 768 -14.88 0.97 -13.45
CA SER A 768 -13.74 1.50 -12.70
C SER A 768 -13.21 0.46 -11.70
N SER A 769 -12.14 0.77 -10.97
CA SER A 769 -11.71 -0.09 -9.86
C SER A 769 -12.71 -0.11 -8.70
N ALA A 770 -13.53 0.93 -8.54
CA ALA A 770 -14.47 1.07 -7.43
C ALA A 770 -15.70 0.14 -7.52
N ASP A 771 -15.97 -0.41 -8.71
CA ASP A 771 -17.06 -1.33 -8.97
C ASP A 771 -16.59 -2.79 -9.18
N GLN A 772 -15.32 -3.08 -8.88
CA GLN A 772 -14.74 -4.40 -9.08
C GLN A 772 -15.17 -5.37 -7.96
N PHE A 773 -15.94 -6.39 -8.34
CA PHE A 773 -16.35 -7.50 -7.48
C PHE A 773 -15.55 -8.77 -7.82
N THR A 774 -14.97 -9.43 -6.83
CA THR A 774 -14.19 -10.66 -7.03
C THR A 774 -14.98 -11.89 -6.61
N TYR A 775 -15.19 -12.80 -7.57
CA TYR A 775 -15.65 -14.16 -7.27
C TYR A 775 -14.49 -15.00 -6.75
N ALA A 776 -14.56 -15.35 -5.46
CA ALA A 776 -13.59 -16.18 -4.78
C ALA A 776 -14.02 -17.65 -4.80
N ALA A 777 -13.06 -18.55 -5.04
CA ALA A 777 -13.31 -19.99 -4.98
C ALA A 777 -13.44 -20.46 -3.53
N VAL A 778 -14.31 -21.46 -3.31
CA VAL A 778 -14.49 -22.10 -1.98
C VAL A 778 -13.14 -22.70 -1.53
N PRO A 779 -12.75 -22.56 -0.26
CA PRO A 779 -11.56 -23.20 0.27
C PRO A 779 -11.71 -24.72 0.33
N THR A 780 -10.59 -25.44 0.24
CA THR A 780 -10.56 -26.88 0.50
C THR A 780 -9.61 -27.17 1.65
N VAL A 781 -9.94 -28.16 2.48
CA VAL A 781 -9.04 -28.69 3.52
C VAL A 781 -8.65 -30.11 3.11
N THR A 782 -7.35 -30.33 2.93
CA THR A 782 -6.80 -31.60 2.43
C THR A 782 -5.98 -32.35 3.47
N ALA A 783 -5.60 -31.73 4.59
CA ALA A 783 -5.03 -32.40 5.76
C ALA A 783 -5.10 -31.53 7.02
N VAL A 784 -5.17 -32.17 8.19
CA VAL A 784 -4.96 -31.54 9.51
C VAL A 784 -3.85 -32.26 10.28
N SER A 785 -2.95 -31.53 10.94
CA SER A 785 -1.81 -32.10 11.66
C SER A 785 -1.42 -31.26 12.88
N PRO A 786 -1.36 -31.86 14.09
CA PRO A 786 -1.70 -33.24 14.40
C PRO A 786 -3.21 -33.50 14.23
N THR A 787 -3.58 -34.76 13.94
CA THR A 787 -5.00 -35.19 13.77
C THR A 787 -5.72 -35.44 15.08
N SER A 788 -5.11 -35.17 16.24
CA SER A 788 -5.75 -35.35 17.55
C SER A 788 -5.15 -34.48 18.65
N GLY A 789 -5.94 -34.19 19.68
CA GLY A 789 -5.55 -33.42 20.87
C GLY A 789 -6.43 -33.70 22.08
N PRO A 790 -6.13 -33.15 23.27
CA PRO A 790 -6.93 -33.37 24.47
C PRO A 790 -8.29 -32.65 24.38
N THR A 791 -9.31 -33.18 25.06
CA THR A 791 -10.64 -32.55 25.19
C THR A 791 -10.61 -31.14 25.78
N ALA A 792 -9.55 -30.78 26.51
CA ALA A 792 -9.34 -29.43 27.02
C ALA A 792 -8.98 -28.40 25.93
N GLY A 793 -8.68 -28.84 24.71
CA GLY A 793 -8.19 -27.98 23.63
C GLY A 793 -6.73 -27.58 23.78
N GLY A 794 -6.33 -26.50 23.13
CA GLY A 794 -4.98 -25.94 23.20
C GLY A 794 -3.96 -26.59 22.26
N THR A 795 -4.38 -27.55 21.44
CA THR A 795 -3.49 -28.15 20.43
C THR A 795 -3.33 -27.19 19.25
N SER A 796 -2.10 -26.79 18.93
CA SER A 796 -1.80 -26.08 17.69
C SER A 796 -1.89 -27.06 16.51
N VAL A 797 -2.79 -26.80 15.57
CA VAL A 797 -3.09 -27.64 14.41
C VAL A 797 -2.74 -26.88 13.13
N THR A 798 -1.90 -27.49 12.30
CA THR A 798 -1.65 -27.07 10.93
C THR A 798 -2.70 -27.69 10.01
N ILE A 799 -3.40 -26.84 9.28
CA ILE A 799 -4.47 -27.15 8.33
C ILE A 799 -3.92 -26.87 6.94
N THR A 800 -3.79 -27.91 6.12
CA THR A 800 -3.33 -27.82 4.73
C THR A 800 -4.51 -27.87 3.79
N GLY A 801 -4.48 -27.10 2.71
CA GLY A 801 -5.62 -26.94 1.81
C GLY A 801 -5.33 -26.11 0.56
N THR A 802 -6.39 -25.55 -0.03
CA THR A 802 -6.30 -24.56 -1.12
C THR A 802 -7.25 -23.39 -0.88
N ASN A 803 -6.95 -22.25 -1.49
CA ASN A 803 -7.71 -20.99 -1.38
C ASN A 803 -7.90 -20.53 0.08
N LEU A 804 -6.90 -20.75 0.93
CA LEU A 804 -6.95 -20.43 2.36
C LEU A 804 -6.62 -18.96 2.69
N THR A 805 -6.16 -18.18 1.71
CA THR A 805 -5.87 -16.75 1.88
C THR A 805 -7.12 -16.00 2.34
N GLY A 806 -6.97 -15.14 3.37
CA GLY A 806 -8.08 -14.34 3.88
C GLY A 806 -9.15 -15.16 4.63
N ALA A 807 -8.78 -16.33 5.18
CA ALA A 807 -9.66 -17.08 6.07
C ALA A 807 -10.06 -16.23 7.28
N THR A 808 -11.36 -16.20 7.56
CA THR A 808 -11.97 -15.41 8.65
C THR A 808 -12.39 -16.29 9.83
N SER A 809 -12.56 -17.59 9.60
CA SER A 809 -12.94 -18.55 10.62
C SER A 809 -12.35 -19.93 10.32
N VAL A 810 -12.00 -20.63 11.40
CA VAL A 810 -11.71 -22.06 11.41
C VAL A 810 -12.58 -22.68 12.51
N MET A 811 -13.36 -23.70 12.17
CA MET A 811 -14.22 -24.38 13.13
C MET A 811 -13.80 -25.83 13.29
N PHE A 812 -13.73 -26.30 14.54
CA PHE A 812 -13.59 -27.70 14.92
C PHE A 812 -14.97 -28.22 15.30
N GLY A 813 -15.65 -28.89 14.36
CA GLY A 813 -17.07 -29.15 14.44
C GLY A 813 -17.85 -27.84 14.47
N THR A 814 -18.55 -27.57 15.56
CA THR A 814 -19.32 -26.33 15.75
C THR A 814 -18.59 -25.27 16.58
N THR A 815 -17.39 -25.55 17.09
CA THR A 815 -16.66 -24.65 17.98
C THR A 815 -15.53 -23.93 17.22
N ALA A 816 -15.49 -22.61 17.32
CA ALA A 816 -14.46 -21.80 16.66
C ALA A 816 -13.07 -22.03 17.28
N ALA A 817 -12.05 -22.12 16.43
CA ALA A 817 -10.66 -22.15 16.83
C ALA A 817 -10.16 -20.78 17.32
N THR A 818 -9.09 -20.78 18.10
CA THR A 818 -8.37 -19.55 18.50
C THR A 818 -6.99 -19.50 17.85
N GLY A 819 -6.34 -18.33 17.82
CA GLY A 819 -4.97 -18.21 17.29
C GLY A 819 -4.85 -18.67 15.83
N ILE A 820 -5.82 -18.27 14.99
CA ILE A 820 -5.82 -18.56 13.56
C ILE A 820 -4.76 -17.67 12.90
N THR A 821 -3.76 -18.30 12.28
CA THR A 821 -2.71 -17.67 11.48
C THR A 821 -2.77 -18.25 10.08
N VAL A 822 -3.03 -17.42 9.07
CA VAL A 822 -2.96 -17.83 7.66
C VAL A 822 -1.51 -17.75 7.21
N ASN A 823 -0.85 -18.90 7.08
CA ASN A 823 0.58 -18.97 6.73
C ASN A 823 0.79 -18.77 5.23
N SER A 824 -0.11 -19.31 4.41
CA SER A 824 -0.09 -19.19 2.95
C SER A 824 -1.47 -19.50 2.35
N ALA A 825 -1.60 -19.42 1.02
CA ALA A 825 -2.81 -19.85 0.31
C ALA A 825 -3.15 -21.35 0.48
N THR A 826 -2.22 -22.14 1.02
CA THR A 826 -2.35 -23.60 1.19
C THR A 826 -2.18 -24.06 2.63
N GLN A 827 -1.93 -23.15 3.58
CA GLN A 827 -1.73 -23.54 4.98
C GLN A 827 -2.22 -22.50 5.99
N ILE A 828 -2.93 -22.99 7.02
CA ILE A 828 -3.33 -22.23 8.21
C ILE A 828 -2.80 -22.95 9.44
N THR A 829 -2.37 -22.22 10.47
CA THR A 829 -2.19 -22.74 11.82
C THR A 829 -3.33 -22.22 12.69
N ALA A 830 -4.00 -23.08 13.45
CA ALA A 830 -5.07 -22.71 14.36
C ALA A 830 -5.02 -23.55 15.63
N THR A 831 -5.42 -22.98 16.77
CA THR A 831 -5.47 -23.71 18.04
C THR A 831 -6.84 -24.35 18.23
N ALA A 832 -6.86 -25.67 18.37
CA ALA A 832 -8.07 -26.44 18.62
C ALA A 832 -8.72 -25.98 19.95
N PRO A 833 -10.02 -25.63 19.95
CA PRO A 833 -10.72 -25.23 21.16
C PRO A 833 -10.97 -26.43 22.09
N ALA A 834 -11.53 -26.19 23.28
CA ALA A 834 -12.05 -27.29 24.10
C ALA A 834 -13.20 -27.99 23.38
N GLY A 835 -13.25 -29.32 23.46
CA GLY A 835 -14.19 -30.15 22.71
C GLY A 835 -14.54 -31.46 23.40
N SER A 836 -15.67 -32.04 23.01
CA SER A 836 -16.13 -33.36 23.50
C SER A 836 -15.31 -34.49 22.90
N LEU A 837 -15.21 -35.62 23.61
CA LEU A 837 -14.56 -36.83 23.10
C LEU A 837 -15.15 -37.27 21.75
N GLY A 838 -14.28 -37.57 20.80
CA GLY A 838 -14.67 -38.06 19.47
C GLY A 838 -14.06 -37.26 18.32
N THR A 839 -14.48 -37.60 17.11
CA THR A 839 -14.02 -36.98 15.87
C THR A 839 -14.91 -35.79 15.51
N VAL A 840 -14.28 -34.70 15.07
CA VAL A 840 -14.95 -33.53 14.48
C VAL A 840 -14.28 -33.19 13.16
N ASP A 841 -15.04 -32.62 12.22
CA ASP A 841 -14.49 -32.08 10.98
C ASP A 841 -13.94 -30.66 11.21
N VAL A 842 -12.83 -30.32 10.57
CA VAL A 842 -12.22 -28.98 10.62
C VAL A 842 -12.57 -28.22 9.36
N THR A 843 -13.39 -27.18 9.48
CA THR A 843 -13.81 -26.36 8.33
C THR A 843 -13.17 -24.98 8.38
N VAL A 844 -12.87 -24.44 7.19
CA VAL A 844 -12.30 -23.10 7.02
C VAL A 844 -13.27 -22.25 6.22
N THR A 845 -13.52 -21.02 6.68
CA THR A 845 -14.34 -20.04 5.97
C THR A 845 -13.48 -18.89 5.45
N THR A 846 -13.59 -18.61 4.15
CA THR A 846 -12.98 -17.45 3.48
C THR A 846 -14.07 -16.63 2.78
N ALA A 847 -13.71 -15.56 2.08
CA ALA A 847 -14.64 -14.84 1.20
C ALA A 847 -15.25 -15.74 0.09
N GLY A 848 -14.59 -16.86 -0.23
CA GLY A 848 -15.11 -17.86 -1.15
C GLY A 848 -16.14 -18.82 -0.56
N GLY A 849 -16.46 -18.71 0.74
CA GLY A 849 -17.37 -19.59 1.47
C GLY A 849 -16.66 -20.53 2.44
N THR A 850 -17.39 -21.52 2.95
CA THR A 850 -16.87 -22.53 3.89
C THR A 850 -16.47 -23.80 3.15
N SER A 851 -15.33 -24.39 3.54
CA SER A 851 -14.86 -25.65 2.97
C SER A 851 -15.84 -26.78 3.19
N VAL A 852 -15.92 -27.69 2.23
CA VAL A 852 -16.67 -28.95 2.36
C VAL A 852 -15.96 -29.90 3.32
N THR A 853 -16.72 -30.66 4.10
CA THR A 853 -16.20 -31.66 5.05
C THR A 853 -15.76 -32.95 4.34
N SER A 854 -14.69 -33.57 4.81
CA SER A 854 -14.08 -34.77 4.25
C SER A 854 -13.32 -35.57 5.30
N SER A 855 -12.97 -36.82 5.03
CA SER A 855 -12.14 -37.60 5.98
C SER A 855 -10.76 -36.98 6.26
N SER A 856 -10.27 -36.11 5.37
CA SER A 856 -8.95 -35.49 5.48
C SER A 856 -8.90 -34.31 6.44
N ASP A 857 -10.05 -33.75 6.82
CA ASP A 857 -10.15 -32.61 7.73
C ASP A 857 -10.52 -33.02 9.17
N GLN A 858 -10.52 -34.32 9.48
CA GLN A 858 -10.94 -34.82 10.77
C GLN A 858 -9.89 -34.62 11.88
N PHE A 859 -10.34 -34.07 13.00
CA PHE A 859 -9.58 -33.94 14.24
C PHE A 859 -10.25 -34.73 15.38
N ILE A 860 -9.45 -35.47 16.15
CA ILE A 860 -9.94 -36.35 17.21
C ILE A 860 -9.62 -35.77 18.59
N TYR A 861 -10.65 -35.45 19.36
CA TYR A 861 -10.53 -35.12 20.78
C TYR A 861 -10.40 -36.39 21.62
N LYS A 862 -9.30 -36.50 22.36
CA LYS A 862 -8.94 -37.61 23.24
C LYS A 862 -8.96 -37.18 24.70
N ALA A 863 -9.21 -38.12 25.60
CA ALA A 863 -9.14 -37.83 27.04
C ALA A 863 -7.69 -37.52 27.44
N SER A 864 -7.49 -36.52 28.31
CA SER A 864 -6.18 -36.29 28.91
C SER A 864 -5.83 -37.43 29.87
N GLN A 865 -4.60 -37.94 29.78
CA GLN A 865 -4.11 -39.02 30.63
C GLN A 865 -3.19 -38.47 31.72
N THR A 866 -3.57 -38.64 32.99
CA THR A 866 -2.73 -38.28 34.14
C THR A 866 -2.11 -39.54 34.73
N ILE A 867 -0.80 -39.51 34.99
CA ILE A 867 -0.11 -40.50 35.81
C ILE A 867 0.19 -39.86 37.16
N THR A 868 -0.44 -40.35 38.21
CA THR A 868 -0.25 -39.84 39.57
C THR A 868 0.69 -40.76 40.31
N PHE A 869 1.84 -40.23 40.72
CA PHE A 869 2.78 -40.92 41.59
C PHE A 869 2.38 -40.68 43.05
N ASN A 870 2.27 -41.75 43.83
CA ASN A 870 2.05 -41.60 45.25
C ASN A 870 3.36 -41.22 45.94
N ASN A 871 3.29 -40.29 46.90
CA ASN A 871 4.44 -39.98 47.75
C ASN A 871 4.82 -41.24 48.56
N PRO A 872 6.04 -41.79 48.42
CA PRO A 872 6.44 -42.97 49.17
C PRO A 872 6.56 -42.69 50.68
N GLY A 873 6.63 -41.43 51.12
CA GLY A 873 6.86 -41.04 52.51
C GLY A 873 8.34 -41.20 52.92
N ASP A 874 8.65 -40.92 54.19
CA ASP A 874 10.00 -41.08 54.74
C ASP A 874 10.49 -42.53 54.60
N GLN A 875 11.70 -42.72 54.05
CA GLN A 875 12.28 -44.04 53.83
C GLN A 875 13.52 -44.24 54.69
N ASN A 876 13.62 -45.44 55.28
CA ASN A 876 14.81 -45.84 56.01
C ASN A 876 15.94 -46.17 55.06
N PHE A 877 17.16 -45.80 55.45
CA PHE A 877 18.37 -46.12 54.71
C PHE A 877 18.51 -47.63 54.49
N GLY A 878 18.78 -48.04 53.24
CA GLY A 878 18.93 -49.46 52.85
C GLY A 878 17.63 -50.21 52.55
N THR A 879 16.47 -49.54 52.55
CA THR A 879 15.19 -50.13 52.15
C THR A 879 14.82 -49.78 50.70
N THR A 880 14.12 -50.69 50.00
CA THR A 880 13.57 -50.43 48.66
C THR A 880 12.15 -49.87 48.82
N PRO A 881 11.89 -48.59 48.49
CA PRO A 881 10.55 -48.03 48.59
C PRO A 881 9.60 -48.65 47.56
N PRO A 882 8.35 -48.97 47.93
CA PRO A 882 7.31 -49.33 46.97
C PRO A 882 6.87 -48.09 46.18
N LEU A 883 7.22 -48.04 44.90
CA LEU A 883 6.74 -46.99 43.99
C LEU A 883 5.43 -47.44 43.36
N ASN A 884 4.35 -46.73 43.67
CA ASN A 884 3.03 -46.98 43.09
C ASN A 884 2.59 -45.73 42.31
N ALA A 885 2.08 -45.95 41.10
CA ALA A 885 1.41 -44.92 40.33
C ALA A 885 0.06 -45.41 39.84
N THR A 886 -0.85 -44.48 39.64
CA THR A 886 -2.16 -44.75 39.03
C THR A 886 -2.27 -43.97 37.73
N ALA A 887 -2.86 -44.60 36.72
CA ALA A 887 -3.24 -43.94 35.48
C ALA A 887 -4.73 -43.61 35.55
N SER A 888 -5.11 -42.37 35.21
CA SER A 888 -6.52 -42.00 35.04
C SER A 888 -7.29 -42.85 33.99
N SER A 889 -6.62 -43.61 33.13
CA SER A 889 -7.25 -44.59 32.22
C SER A 889 -7.63 -45.91 32.89
N GLY A 890 -7.18 -46.17 34.12
CA GLY A 890 -7.31 -47.47 34.78
C GLY A 890 -6.38 -48.55 34.23
N LEU A 891 -5.51 -48.23 33.27
CA LEU A 891 -4.48 -49.15 32.79
C LEU A 891 -3.37 -49.30 33.83
N THR A 892 -2.83 -50.52 33.95
CA THR A 892 -1.71 -50.83 34.86
C THR A 892 -0.46 -50.06 34.43
N VAL A 893 0.12 -49.29 35.35
CA VAL A 893 1.40 -48.60 35.15
C VAL A 893 2.54 -49.56 35.45
N THR A 894 3.43 -49.79 34.49
CA THR A 894 4.61 -50.66 34.64
C THR A 894 5.87 -49.80 34.76
N PHE A 895 6.67 -50.04 35.79
CA PHE A 895 7.96 -49.39 35.98
C PHE A 895 9.08 -50.30 35.44
N SER A 896 10.00 -49.74 34.67
CA SER A 896 11.26 -50.38 34.32
C SER A 896 12.42 -49.45 34.68
N SER A 897 13.46 -50.00 35.31
CA SER A 897 14.72 -49.28 35.57
C SER A 897 15.82 -49.91 34.73
N SER A 898 16.60 -49.08 34.04
CA SER A 898 17.80 -49.49 33.29
C SER A 898 19.08 -49.45 34.12
N THR A 899 19.00 -49.01 35.39
CA THR A 899 20.14 -48.95 36.32
C THR A 899 19.94 -49.93 37.48
N THR A 900 20.93 -50.79 37.72
CA THR A 900 21.05 -51.56 38.96
C THR A 900 21.45 -50.62 40.10
N GLY A 901 20.51 -50.36 41.01
CA GLY A 901 20.69 -49.83 42.36
C GLY A 901 21.81 -48.81 42.57
N VAL A 902 21.51 -47.52 42.44
CA VAL A 902 22.36 -46.44 42.96
C VAL A 902 21.66 -45.77 44.14
N CYS A 903 22.08 -46.12 45.36
CA CYS A 903 22.29 -45.19 46.49
C CYS A 903 22.79 -45.98 47.70
N THR A 904 24.11 -45.97 47.93
CA THR A 904 24.66 -46.10 49.28
C THR A 904 25.05 -44.69 49.71
N VAL A 905 24.21 -44.07 50.54
CA VAL A 905 24.51 -42.81 51.25
C VAL A 905 25.18 -43.21 52.56
N THR A 906 26.49 -43.04 52.66
CA THR A 906 27.20 -43.20 53.94
C THR A 906 26.90 -42.01 54.84
N THR A 907 27.10 -42.16 56.16
CA THR A 907 26.83 -41.14 57.19
C THR A 907 27.66 -39.85 57.06
N GLY A 908 28.57 -39.77 56.09
CA GLY A 908 29.11 -38.51 55.61
C GLY A 908 28.33 -38.08 54.38
N GLY A 909 27.40 -37.14 54.55
CA GLY A 909 26.91 -36.36 53.40
C GLY A 909 28.07 -35.61 52.72
N PRO A 910 27.79 -35.04 51.54
CA PRO A 910 28.60 -35.11 50.31
C PRO A 910 30.11 -34.89 50.46
#